data_AF-A0AAU6EIS1-F1
#
_entry.id   AF-A0AAU6EIS1-F1
#
_cell.length_a   1.000
_cell.length_b   1.000
_cell.length_c   1.000
_cell.angle_alpha   90.00
_cell.angle_beta   90.00
_cell.angle_gamma   90.00
#
_symmetry.space_group_name_H-M   'P 1'
#
loop_
_entity.id
_entity.type
_entity.pdbx_description
1 polymer ?
#
loop_
_entity_poly.entity_id
_entity_poly.type
_entity_poly.pdbx_seq_one_letter_code
_entity_poly.pdbx_strand_id
1 'polypeptide(L)'
;MDPPTSDPARSSVEPARRDSLLPDGWRASKDVAVTTAGDATGFHVLAAEAGEGYQWRTVATLSEPGMETDQWVGNACLTGSGRNVVAVYAPRHFTNRSWLFARGAFAAVIDLTTGAVTKLKDQVSLAYFNPGCGSGDSVALTQGTIEERNSTRLLVVDTGAKRLTRTITVPGQVTSAIPVGETVVAATGHRLVEVAPGGGLKTLATTGSLPFDLRPTADGGVAFAEHADGVVKIKQYQQESTRELASGRLGELSIRSGVQGRVFLVGKARQRHVLPREVSLLDAPPGAGVSSEGGLLIKTVARRGLREGRQGDPADTGIAGTGADVSGPETVDVAARVTATGAELGFEVNPEARPASKSASGRLANPRLARVGLTVKSDATAAATGTVDQGYTCAVPRNDPKIQVYQPHWRQVEWAVDQLVFKDRLDVARSANWKGSGVPAWNPQDLFPAPDLAGGGRIPVSVMFGILAQESNLWQAQRNVLEGETGNPLVGNYYGLNLYDDNPANDWEVDFSKADCGYGITQQTDNMRKTGSAWDADKQRRVALDYVTNIAAGMQTLASKWNEVWTDTAGQAKVNNGDPSKIENWYLAIWAYNSGWHPKSAAWGNDDKGQPNNGAWGVGWTNNPANGDYRPGRFAFLDNNSYADAAHPQDWPYQEKVLGWAAWPIAKTYYNAAQQKWLTEGGYNYAWWNSETDRARIVPNAVNSNAVDVNAFCVPPSAGGDNHNNCQPPNPPGLNVAGTCLRQDYKCWWHLPKAWKTCPSQCGNEAYLRYDATWYNREREEPTDHLAPCLTPGLPPKTGDTTNVFIVDDVPDSAPAIRGAATTPAGPTPARSRSSSARTPRGKCRPERTSSNSATGSAVMSGSAIPAPPAATAT
;
A
#
# COMPACT_ATOMS: atom_id res chain seq x y z
N MET A 1 42.61 8.25 -0.93
CA MET A 1 41.45 8.67 -0.12
C MET A 1 40.78 7.40 0.31
N ASP A 2 40.94 7.06 1.58
CA ASP A 2 40.27 5.90 2.18
C ASP A 2 38.74 6.05 2.08
N PRO A 3 37.98 4.95 1.96
CA PRO A 3 36.53 5.02 1.99
C PRO A 3 36.10 5.62 3.34
N PRO A 4 35.12 6.53 3.36
CA PRO A 4 34.63 7.07 4.62
C PRO A 4 34.07 5.91 5.45
N THR A 5 34.68 5.72 6.61
CA THR A 5 34.14 4.95 7.73
C THR A 5 32.70 5.39 7.98
N SER A 6 31.79 4.42 8.15
CA SER A 6 30.38 4.64 8.49
C SER A 6 30.24 5.55 9.72
N ASP A 7 30.00 6.84 9.47
CA ASP A 7 29.66 7.85 10.47
C ASP A 7 28.33 7.41 11.11
N PRO A 8 28.19 7.36 12.45
CA PRO A 8 26.89 7.11 13.08
C PRO A 8 25.85 8.05 12.48
N ALA A 9 24.81 7.46 11.88
CA ALA A 9 23.78 8.11 11.07
C ALA A 9 23.53 9.57 11.45
N ARG A 10 23.61 10.49 10.48
CA ARG A 10 23.38 11.94 10.63
C ARG A 10 21.94 12.24 11.06
N SER A 11 21.53 11.86 12.27
CA SER A 11 20.16 12.01 12.77
C SER A 11 19.95 13.34 13.52
N SER A 12 20.97 14.20 13.56
CA SER A 12 20.91 15.54 14.16
C SER A 12 21.77 16.52 13.38
N VAL A 13 21.57 17.82 13.62
CA VAL A 13 22.52 18.83 13.14
C VAL A 13 23.85 18.63 13.86
N GLU A 14 24.93 18.54 13.08
CA GLU A 14 26.29 18.36 13.58
C GLU A 14 26.60 19.38 14.69
N PRO A 15 27.02 18.96 15.90
CA PRO A 15 27.21 19.85 17.04
C PRO A 15 28.03 21.10 16.73
N ALA A 16 29.12 20.96 15.97
CA ALA A 16 30.01 22.06 15.58
C ALA A 16 29.37 23.08 14.62
N ARG A 17 28.27 22.72 13.95
CA ARG A 17 27.57 23.56 12.97
C ARG A 17 26.24 24.12 13.49
N ARG A 18 25.80 23.75 14.69
CA ARG A 18 24.50 24.16 15.22
C ARG A 18 24.36 25.67 15.32
N ASP A 19 25.36 26.36 15.85
CA ASP A 19 25.33 27.81 16.03
C ASP A 19 25.37 28.61 14.72
N SER A 20 25.75 27.99 13.60
CA SER A 20 25.72 28.65 12.27
C SER A 20 24.51 28.26 11.42
N LEU A 21 23.93 27.08 11.64
CA LEU A 21 22.80 26.57 10.85
C LEU A 21 21.45 26.81 11.52
N LEU A 22 21.39 26.82 12.86
CA LEU A 22 20.17 27.01 13.63
C LEU A 22 19.98 28.48 14.01
N PRO A 23 18.75 28.91 14.34
CA PRO A 23 18.50 30.28 14.80
C PRO A 23 19.21 30.57 16.13
N ASP A 24 19.50 31.85 16.37
CA ASP A 24 19.96 32.32 17.68
C ASP A 24 18.99 31.87 18.78
N GLY A 25 19.54 31.40 19.91
CA GLY A 25 18.74 30.92 21.03
C GLY A 25 18.13 29.52 20.84
N TRP A 26 18.50 28.76 19.79
CA TRP A 26 17.97 27.41 19.52
C TRP A 26 17.96 26.49 20.75
N ARG A 27 18.98 26.59 21.63
CA ARG A 27 19.10 25.79 22.87
C ARG A 27 17.92 25.93 23.82
N ALA A 28 17.23 27.08 23.82
CA ALA A 28 16.07 27.35 24.66
C ALA A 28 14.73 27.25 23.89
N SER A 29 14.78 26.95 22.59
CA SER A 29 13.58 26.82 21.76
C SER A 29 12.78 25.58 22.15
N LYS A 30 11.46 25.74 22.18
CA LYS A 30 10.49 24.65 22.40
C LYS A 30 9.96 24.08 21.09
N ASP A 31 10.56 24.46 19.97
CA ASP A 31 10.12 24.03 18.66
C ASP A 31 10.37 22.53 18.46
N VAL A 32 9.30 21.81 18.10
CA VAL A 32 9.29 20.38 17.86
C VAL A 32 8.88 20.13 16.41
N ALA A 33 9.73 19.44 15.66
CA ALA A 33 9.40 18.86 14.38
C ALA A 33 8.83 17.45 14.59
N VAL A 34 7.69 17.15 13.94
CA VAL A 34 7.10 15.81 13.93
C VAL A 34 6.92 15.38 12.48
N THR A 35 7.26 14.13 12.18
CA THR A 35 6.98 13.51 10.88
C THR A 35 6.69 12.03 11.04
N THR A 36 6.30 11.39 9.94
CA THR A 36 5.94 9.97 9.93
C THR A 36 6.59 9.25 8.77
N ALA A 37 6.88 7.98 8.97
CA ALA A 37 7.29 7.05 7.93
C ALA A 37 6.66 5.70 8.24
N GLY A 38 6.44 4.85 7.25
CA GLY A 38 5.88 3.53 7.51
C GLY A 38 6.49 2.47 6.61
N ASP A 39 6.69 1.29 7.19
CA ASP A 39 7.22 0.09 6.57
C ASP A 39 6.41 -1.14 6.99
N ALA A 40 6.90 -2.35 6.70
CA ALA A 40 6.21 -3.59 7.06
C ALA A 40 6.15 -3.81 8.59
N THR A 41 7.05 -3.19 9.36
CA THR A 41 7.15 -3.34 10.82
C THR A 41 6.22 -2.41 11.59
N GLY A 42 5.84 -1.27 11.01
CA GLY A 42 4.89 -0.34 11.61
C GLY A 42 4.84 1.04 10.97
N PHE A 43 3.90 1.85 11.46
CA PHE A 43 3.82 3.28 11.22
C PHE A 43 4.63 4.02 12.30
N HIS A 44 5.77 4.59 11.92
CA HIS A 44 6.70 5.28 12.79
C HIS A 44 6.34 6.76 12.90
N VAL A 45 6.16 7.22 14.14
CA VAL A 45 6.07 8.65 14.47
C VAL A 45 7.43 9.11 14.97
N LEU A 46 8.04 10.03 14.23
CA LEU A 46 9.37 10.56 14.48
C LEU A 46 9.25 11.99 14.99
N ALA A 47 10.10 12.39 15.94
CA ALA A 47 10.17 13.75 16.43
C ALA A 47 11.60 14.23 16.64
N ALA A 48 11.81 15.53 16.53
CA ALA A 48 13.08 16.20 16.76
C ALA A 48 12.85 17.58 17.39
N GLU A 49 13.64 17.92 18.41
CA GLU A 49 13.48 19.16 19.18
C GLU A 49 14.60 20.15 18.83
N ALA A 50 14.25 21.42 18.62
CA ALA A 50 15.22 22.46 18.26
C ALA A 50 16.30 22.60 19.34
N GLY A 51 15.93 22.55 20.62
CA GLY A 51 16.84 22.61 21.77
C GLY A 51 17.89 21.49 21.84
N GLU A 52 17.70 20.39 21.12
CA GLU A 52 18.66 19.29 20.99
C GLU A 52 19.44 19.32 19.67
N GLY A 53 19.27 20.36 18.85
CA GLY A 53 19.83 20.46 17.51
C GLY A 53 19.08 19.61 16.48
N TYR A 54 17.75 19.50 16.64
CA TYR A 54 16.87 18.63 15.87
C TYR A 54 17.38 17.19 15.79
N GLN A 55 17.69 16.61 16.94
CA GLN A 55 18.03 15.19 16.97
C GLN A 55 16.77 14.32 16.89
N TRP A 56 16.65 13.60 15.78
CA TRP A 56 15.51 12.73 15.51
C TRP A 56 15.52 11.49 16.39
N ARG A 57 14.33 11.16 16.89
CA ARG A 57 14.01 9.95 17.66
C ARG A 57 12.66 9.38 17.24
N THR A 58 12.48 8.09 17.46
CA THR A 58 11.19 7.42 17.25
C THR A 58 10.34 7.57 18.51
N VAL A 59 9.25 8.32 18.42
CA VAL A 59 8.29 8.51 19.51
C VAL A 59 7.48 7.23 19.72
N ALA A 60 6.97 6.67 18.63
CA ALA A 60 6.20 5.43 18.64
C ALA A 60 6.29 4.72 17.29
N THR A 61 6.17 3.39 17.32
CA THR A 61 5.93 2.56 16.15
C THR A 61 4.58 1.87 16.34
N LEU A 62 3.61 2.18 15.49
CA LEU A 62 2.25 1.67 15.57
C LEU A 62 2.05 0.50 14.62
N SER A 63 1.57 -0.63 15.13
CA SER A 63 1.18 -1.79 14.34
C SER A 63 0.18 -2.64 15.11
N GLU A 64 -0.62 -3.46 14.42
CA GLU A 64 -1.51 -4.42 15.07
C GLU A 64 -0.94 -5.83 15.02
N PRO A 65 -0.75 -6.52 16.16
CA PRO A 65 -0.33 -7.91 16.19
C PRO A 65 -1.27 -8.80 15.37
N GLY A 66 -0.69 -9.71 14.57
CA GLY A 66 -1.45 -10.60 13.69
C GLY A 66 -1.97 -9.95 12.42
N MET A 67 -1.81 -8.62 12.26
CA MET A 67 -2.11 -7.93 11.01
C MET A 67 -0.84 -7.69 10.21
N GLU A 68 -0.95 -8.06 8.95
CA GLU A 68 0.17 -8.41 8.11
C GLU A 68 0.11 -7.50 6.87
N THR A 69 1.09 -6.59 6.71
CA THR A 69 1.13 -5.62 5.59
C THR A 69 2.54 -5.31 5.07
N ASP A 70 2.66 -5.05 3.78
CA ASP A 70 3.89 -4.63 3.09
C ASP A 70 4.36 -3.25 3.55
N GLN A 71 3.40 -2.42 3.90
CA GLN A 71 3.60 -1.09 4.41
C GLN A 71 2.44 -0.68 5.30
N TRP A 72 2.77 -0.10 6.45
CA TRP A 72 1.83 0.71 7.21
C TRP A 72 1.84 2.14 6.64
N VAL A 73 0.66 2.71 6.44
CA VAL A 73 0.47 4.09 5.97
C VAL A 73 -0.45 4.83 6.93
N GLY A 74 -0.45 6.15 6.89
CA GLY A 74 -1.26 6.91 7.81
C GLY A 74 -1.07 8.42 7.75
N ASN A 75 -1.79 9.10 8.62
CA ASN A 75 -1.69 10.54 8.86
C ASN A 75 -1.48 10.78 10.35
N ALA A 76 -0.80 11.87 10.69
CA ALA A 76 -0.65 12.29 12.08
C ALA A 76 -0.78 13.81 12.21
N CYS A 77 -1.30 14.27 13.35
CA CYS A 77 -1.31 15.68 13.70
C CYS A 77 -0.83 15.90 15.13
N LEU A 78 -0.01 16.93 15.31
CA LEU A 78 0.41 17.42 16.62
C LEU A 78 -0.73 18.23 17.23
N THR A 79 -1.12 17.91 18.47
CA THR A 79 -2.14 18.65 19.22
C THR A 79 -1.70 20.08 19.51
N GLY A 80 -2.66 20.96 19.74
CA GLY A 80 -2.40 22.38 19.98
C GLY A 80 -1.54 22.65 21.23
N SER A 81 -1.52 21.76 22.23
CA SER A 81 -0.58 21.90 23.36
C SER A 81 0.86 21.52 23.03
N GLY A 82 1.09 20.82 21.92
CA GLY A 82 2.40 20.25 21.57
C GLY A 82 2.77 19.00 22.36
N ARG A 83 1.89 18.48 23.24
CA ARG A 83 2.21 17.36 24.13
C ARG A 83 1.89 15.99 23.54
N ASN A 84 0.86 15.92 22.68
CA ASN A 84 0.40 14.67 22.10
C ASN A 84 0.39 14.73 20.58
N VAL A 85 0.66 13.59 19.95
CA VAL A 85 0.38 13.33 18.54
C VAL A 85 -0.82 12.41 18.46
N VAL A 86 -1.79 12.71 17.61
CA VAL A 86 -2.82 11.73 17.22
C VAL A 86 -2.47 11.19 15.85
N ALA A 87 -2.49 9.88 15.71
CA ALA A 87 -2.19 9.19 14.47
C ALA A 87 -3.37 8.31 14.05
N VAL A 88 -3.61 8.27 12.74
CA VAL A 88 -4.49 7.31 12.07
C VAL A 88 -3.64 6.49 11.13
N TYR A 89 -3.68 5.16 11.25
CA TYR A 89 -2.78 4.27 10.52
C TYR A 89 -3.47 2.96 10.13
N ALA A 90 -3.04 2.38 9.02
CA ALA A 90 -3.58 1.14 8.48
C ALA A 90 -2.57 0.45 7.55
N PRO A 91 -2.77 -0.84 7.25
CA PRO A 91 -2.14 -1.48 6.09
C PRO A 91 -2.38 -0.71 4.79
N ARG A 92 -1.37 -0.58 3.93
CA ARG A 92 -1.46 0.12 2.63
C ARG A 92 -2.60 -0.38 1.75
N HIS A 93 -2.82 -1.69 1.70
CA HIS A 93 -3.85 -2.32 0.89
C HIS A 93 -5.29 -1.94 1.31
N PHE A 94 -5.49 -1.37 2.51
CA PHE A 94 -6.80 -0.83 2.91
C PHE A 94 -7.25 0.31 1.98
N THR A 95 -6.31 0.98 1.30
CA THR A 95 -6.60 2.01 0.30
C THR A 95 -7.21 1.48 -1.00
N ASN A 96 -7.34 0.16 -1.17
CA ASN A 96 -7.93 -0.47 -2.36
C ASN A 96 -9.37 -0.95 -2.12
N ARG A 97 -9.94 -0.77 -0.92
CA ARG A 97 -11.33 -1.17 -0.61
C ARG A 97 -12.07 -0.03 0.10
N SER A 98 -13.24 0.35 -0.42
CA SER A 98 -14.03 1.50 0.05
C SER A 98 -14.26 1.49 1.56
N TRP A 99 -14.73 0.38 2.10
CA TRP A 99 -15.10 0.24 3.51
C TRP A 99 -13.89 0.17 4.44
N LEU A 100 -12.76 -0.42 4.00
CA LEU A 100 -11.48 -0.39 4.74
C LEU A 100 -10.92 1.03 4.79
N PHE A 101 -10.92 1.72 3.65
CA PHE A 101 -10.46 3.10 3.57
C PHE A 101 -11.30 4.02 4.47
N ALA A 102 -12.63 3.94 4.39
CA ALA A 102 -13.52 4.88 5.06
C ALA A 102 -13.70 4.60 6.56
N ARG A 103 -13.52 3.34 7.01
CA ARG A 103 -13.88 2.91 8.38
C ARG A 103 -12.95 1.87 8.99
N GLY A 104 -11.85 1.49 8.34
CA GLY A 104 -10.99 0.39 8.78
C GLY A 104 -9.68 0.79 9.47
N ALA A 105 -9.27 2.05 9.41
CA ALA A 105 -7.99 2.48 9.98
C ALA A 105 -8.03 2.56 11.51
N PHE A 106 -6.89 2.29 12.15
CA PHE A 106 -6.73 2.39 13.59
C PHE A 106 -6.36 3.82 13.99
N ALA A 107 -6.72 4.23 15.20
CA ALA A 107 -6.36 5.53 15.75
C ALA A 107 -5.65 5.40 17.10
N ALA A 108 -4.68 6.27 17.37
CA ALA A 108 -3.93 6.28 18.62
C ALA A 108 -3.57 7.69 19.08
N VAL A 109 -3.59 7.91 20.40
CA VAL A 109 -3.03 9.09 21.06
C VAL A 109 -1.63 8.73 21.58
N ILE A 110 -0.64 9.54 21.23
CA ILE A 110 0.78 9.29 21.51
C ILE A 110 1.32 10.46 22.33
N ASP A 111 1.84 10.17 23.52
CA ASP A 111 2.54 11.14 24.35
C ASP A 111 3.92 11.43 23.74
N LEU A 112 4.17 12.68 23.36
CA LEU A 112 5.37 13.05 22.59
C LEU A 112 6.66 12.86 23.40
N THR A 113 6.61 13.10 24.70
CA THR A 113 7.79 13.04 25.59
C THR A 113 8.15 11.59 25.89
N THR A 114 7.18 10.78 26.32
CA THR A 114 7.44 9.42 26.80
C THR A 114 7.32 8.36 25.70
N GLY A 115 6.63 8.67 24.60
CA GLY A 115 6.28 7.70 23.58
C GLY A 115 5.15 6.74 23.98
N ALA A 116 4.44 7.02 25.08
CA ALA A 116 3.33 6.18 25.53
C ALA A 116 2.15 6.28 24.56
N VAL A 117 1.71 5.14 24.03
CA VAL A 117 0.61 5.02 23.08
C VAL A 117 -0.66 4.56 23.80
N THR A 118 -1.77 5.23 23.51
CA THR A 118 -3.12 4.79 23.87
C THR A 118 -3.92 4.63 22.59
N LYS A 119 -4.10 3.38 22.17
CA LYS A 119 -4.93 3.04 21.01
C LYS A 119 -6.40 3.23 21.34
N LEU A 120 -7.11 3.89 20.44
CA LEU A 120 -8.54 4.13 20.55
C LEU A 120 -9.29 2.92 20.02
N LYS A 121 -10.37 2.54 20.72
CA LYS A 121 -11.14 1.34 20.36
C LYS A 121 -11.74 1.44 18.96
N ASP A 122 -12.20 2.63 18.54
CA ASP A 122 -12.99 2.80 17.33
C ASP A 122 -12.09 3.00 16.10
N GLN A 123 -12.36 2.25 15.03
CA GLN A 123 -11.73 2.42 13.71
C GLN A 123 -12.30 3.63 12.98
N VAL A 124 -11.52 4.19 12.06
CA VAL A 124 -11.77 5.49 11.41
C VAL A 124 -11.35 5.46 9.93
N SER A 125 -11.59 6.56 9.21
CA SER A 125 -11.17 6.74 7.82
C SER A 125 -9.67 7.02 7.71
N LEU A 126 -9.03 6.52 6.67
CA LEU A 126 -7.64 6.84 6.33
C LEU A 126 -7.50 8.16 5.53
N ALA A 127 -8.61 8.82 5.18
CA ALA A 127 -8.61 10.05 4.38
C ALA A 127 -7.65 11.13 4.93
N TYR A 128 -7.06 11.92 4.03
CA TYR A 128 -5.97 12.89 4.31
C TYR A 128 -6.26 13.88 5.45
N PHE A 129 -7.54 14.17 5.70
CA PHE A 129 -7.97 15.14 6.71
C PHE A 129 -8.16 14.53 8.11
N ASN A 130 -7.95 13.22 8.26
CA ASN A 130 -8.14 12.49 9.50
C ASN A 130 -6.77 12.02 10.03
N PRO A 131 -6.32 12.45 11.22
CA PRO A 131 -7.03 13.18 12.27
C PRO A 131 -7.15 14.69 12.05
N GLY A 132 -8.25 15.29 12.54
CA GLY A 132 -8.48 16.73 12.57
C GLY A 132 -8.15 17.35 13.93
N CYS A 133 -6.94 17.85 14.11
CA CYS A 133 -6.50 18.47 15.37
C CYS A 133 -7.12 19.85 15.62
N GLY A 134 -7.54 20.08 16.86
CA GLY A 134 -7.96 21.40 17.38
C GLY A 134 -6.78 22.32 17.72
N SER A 135 -7.07 23.56 18.13
CA SER A 135 -6.05 24.50 18.65
C SER A 135 -5.61 24.19 20.10
N GLY A 136 -6.27 23.23 20.74
CA GLY A 136 -5.91 22.65 22.04
C GLY A 136 -5.75 21.13 21.96
N ASP A 137 -6.17 20.42 23.01
CA ASP A 137 -5.98 18.97 23.17
C ASP A 137 -7.19 18.12 22.73
N SER A 138 -8.13 18.72 22.00
CA SER A 138 -9.27 18.05 21.39
C SER A 138 -8.97 17.71 19.93
N VAL A 139 -9.37 16.52 19.49
CA VAL A 139 -9.20 16.04 18.11
C VAL A 139 -10.53 15.47 17.61
N ALA A 140 -10.89 15.75 16.37
CA ALA A 140 -11.99 15.07 15.69
C ALA A 140 -11.42 13.98 14.79
N LEU A 141 -11.97 12.76 14.93
CA LEU A 141 -11.74 11.66 14.01
C LEU A 141 -13.00 11.39 13.19
N THR A 142 -12.82 10.96 11.95
CA THR A 142 -13.94 10.74 11.01
C THR A 142 -14.04 9.27 10.61
N GLN A 143 -15.24 8.70 10.69
CA GLN A 143 -15.63 7.53 9.92
C GLN A 143 -16.42 7.99 8.69
N GLY A 144 -15.92 7.69 7.50
CA GLY A 144 -16.45 8.18 6.23
C GLY A 144 -17.75 7.50 5.79
N THR A 145 -18.35 8.07 4.74
CA THR A 145 -19.47 7.45 4.01
C THR A 145 -18.97 6.38 3.06
N ILE A 146 -19.80 5.35 2.84
CA ILE A 146 -19.66 4.37 1.76
C ILE A 146 -21.04 4.15 1.12
N GLU A 147 -21.13 3.51 -0.04
CA GLU A 147 -22.42 3.29 -0.72
C GLU A 147 -23.41 2.52 0.17
N GLU A 148 -22.90 1.66 1.06
CA GLU A 148 -23.66 0.93 2.06
C GLU A 148 -24.10 1.77 3.26
N ARG A 149 -23.47 2.92 3.47
CA ARG A 149 -23.66 3.78 4.64
C ARG A 149 -23.55 5.25 4.25
N ASN A 150 -24.71 5.86 4.06
CA ASN A 150 -24.87 7.26 3.70
C ASN A 150 -24.72 8.24 4.88
N SER A 151 -23.92 7.92 5.89
CA SER A 151 -23.66 8.81 7.03
C SER A 151 -22.17 8.87 7.40
N THR A 152 -21.77 10.02 7.92
CA THR A 152 -20.46 10.26 8.52
C THR A 152 -20.58 10.18 10.04
N ARG A 153 -19.62 9.56 10.72
CA ARG A 153 -19.55 9.61 12.18
C ARG A 153 -18.29 10.36 12.62
N LEU A 154 -18.47 11.39 13.44
CA LEU A 154 -17.39 12.18 14.03
C LEU A 154 -17.16 11.74 15.47
N LEU A 155 -15.92 11.40 15.81
CA LEU A 155 -15.50 10.97 17.13
C LEU A 155 -14.60 12.06 17.71
N VAL A 156 -15.08 12.78 18.72
CA VAL A 156 -14.29 13.80 19.42
C VAL A 156 -13.51 13.12 20.54
N VAL A 157 -12.20 13.31 20.53
CA VAL A 157 -11.23 12.71 21.45
C VAL A 157 -10.61 13.82 22.28
N ASP A 158 -10.62 13.63 23.60
CA ASP A 158 -9.76 14.39 24.51
C ASP A 158 -8.43 13.64 24.65
N THR A 159 -7.35 14.27 24.22
CA THR A 159 -6.02 13.65 24.21
C THR A 159 -5.33 13.67 25.58
N GLY A 160 -5.75 14.55 26.49
CA GLY A 160 -5.30 14.55 27.88
C GLY A 160 -5.93 13.40 28.67
N ALA A 161 -7.23 13.19 28.50
CA ALA A 161 -7.97 12.06 29.08
C ALA A 161 -7.79 10.75 28.28
N LYS A 162 -7.20 10.83 27.08
CA LYS A 162 -6.92 9.72 26.15
C LYS A 162 -8.15 8.87 25.83
N ARG A 163 -9.30 9.53 25.65
CA ARG A 163 -10.59 8.86 25.42
C ARG A 163 -11.52 9.69 24.56
N LEU A 164 -12.50 9.01 23.96
CA LEU A 164 -13.62 9.66 23.30
C LEU A 164 -14.47 10.40 24.34
N THR A 165 -14.88 11.61 23.99
CA THR A 165 -15.79 12.44 24.79
C THR A 165 -17.15 12.61 24.13
N ARG A 166 -17.20 12.58 22.79
CA ARG A 166 -18.45 12.75 22.03
C ARG A 166 -18.41 11.96 20.72
N THR A 167 -19.56 11.43 20.33
CA THR A 167 -19.79 10.81 19.02
C THR A 167 -20.98 11.51 18.37
N ILE A 168 -20.80 11.98 17.14
CA ILE A 168 -21.84 12.68 16.36
C ILE A 168 -22.04 11.93 15.05
N THR A 169 -23.27 11.54 14.75
CA THR A 169 -23.61 10.97 13.43
C THR A 169 -24.23 12.07 12.59
N VAL A 170 -23.68 12.30 11.40
CA VAL A 170 -24.15 13.31 10.45
C VAL A 170 -24.67 12.60 9.19
N PRO A 171 -25.88 12.92 8.72
CA PRO A 171 -26.35 12.45 7.42
C PRO A 171 -25.45 12.93 6.29
N GLY A 172 -25.07 12.02 5.42
CA GLY A 172 -24.20 12.28 4.28
C GLY A 172 -22.72 12.41 4.62
N GLN A 173 -21.96 12.91 3.65
CA GLN A 173 -20.51 13.01 3.66
C GLN A 173 -20.08 14.37 4.22
N VAL A 174 -19.31 14.29 5.30
CA VAL A 174 -18.66 15.43 5.93
C VAL A 174 -17.17 15.13 6.03
N THR A 175 -16.35 16.07 5.59
CA THR A 175 -14.89 15.95 5.54
C THR A 175 -14.23 17.03 6.40
N SER A 176 -12.92 16.88 6.65
CA SER A 176 -12.10 17.90 7.32
C SER A 176 -12.62 18.40 8.66
N ALA A 177 -13.27 17.53 9.43
CA ALA A 177 -13.80 17.89 10.75
C ALA A 177 -12.68 18.26 11.71
N ILE A 178 -12.79 19.41 12.38
CA ILE A 178 -11.84 19.92 13.38
C ILE A 178 -12.60 20.49 14.59
N PRO A 179 -12.11 20.30 15.83
CA PRO A 179 -12.66 20.98 17.00
C PRO A 179 -12.33 22.47 17.00
N VAL A 180 -13.33 23.31 17.28
CA VAL A 180 -13.19 24.77 17.46
C VAL A 180 -13.95 25.16 18.72
N GLY A 181 -13.23 25.40 19.82
CA GLY A 181 -13.86 25.51 21.14
C GLY A 181 -14.59 24.21 21.51
N GLU A 182 -15.88 24.30 21.83
CA GLU A 182 -16.72 23.14 22.18
C GLU A 182 -17.47 22.53 20.98
N THR A 183 -17.43 23.19 19.82
CA THR A 183 -18.10 22.74 18.61
C THR A 183 -17.13 22.02 17.67
N VAL A 184 -17.67 21.42 16.61
CA VAL A 184 -16.88 20.85 15.53
C VAL A 184 -17.23 21.60 14.26
N VAL A 185 -16.22 22.09 13.55
CA VAL A 185 -16.36 22.68 12.22
C VAL A 185 -15.89 21.67 11.19
N ALA A 186 -16.59 21.57 10.07
CA ALA A 186 -16.29 20.62 9.02
C ALA A 186 -16.68 21.14 7.63
N ALA A 187 -16.44 20.34 6.60
CA ALA A 187 -16.73 20.67 5.21
C ALA A 187 -17.77 19.72 4.63
N THR A 188 -18.71 20.25 3.85
CA THR A 188 -19.68 19.44 3.08
C THR A 188 -20.20 20.22 1.88
N GLY A 189 -20.28 19.56 0.72
CA GLY A 189 -20.58 20.23 -0.54
C GLY A 189 -19.67 21.44 -0.75
N HIS A 190 -20.23 22.63 -0.94
CA HIS A 190 -19.47 23.89 -1.07
C HIS A 190 -19.67 24.81 0.16
N ARG A 191 -19.70 24.20 1.35
CA ARG A 191 -19.98 24.91 2.60
C ARG A 191 -19.00 24.53 3.69
N LEU A 192 -18.59 25.54 4.45
CA LEU A 192 -18.05 25.38 5.80
C LEU A 192 -19.23 25.29 6.75
N VAL A 193 -19.28 24.27 7.60
CA VAL A 193 -20.41 24.00 8.48
C VAL A 193 -19.96 23.80 9.92
N GLU A 194 -20.76 24.27 10.87
CA GLU A 194 -20.72 23.83 12.25
C GLU A 194 -21.61 22.61 12.42
N VAL A 195 -21.10 21.59 13.09
CA VAL A 195 -21.80 20.35 13.38
C VAL A 195 -22.36 20.41 14.79
N ALA A 196 -23.68 20.48 14.90
CA ALA A 196 -24.37 20.44 16.18
C ALA A 196 -24.24 19.06 16.83
N PRO A 197 -24.35 18.94 18.18
CA PRO A 197 -24.23 17.65 18.88
C PRO A 197 -25.19 16.56 18.38
N GLY A 198 -26.38 16.94 17.88
CA GLY A 198 -27.36 16.03 17.30
C GLY A 198 -27.16 15.69 15.82
N GLY A 199 -26.05 16.12 15.20
CA GLY A 199 -25.74 15.85 13.79
C GLY A 199 -26.31 16.88 12.79
N GLY A 200 -27.04 17.88 13.27
CA GLY A 200 -27.51 18.99 12.44
C GLY A 200 -26.35 19.86 11.94
N LEU A 201 -26.49 20.41 10.72
CA LEU A 201 -25.46 21.21 10.07
C LEU A 201 -25.89 22.67 9.96
N LYS A 202 -25.16 23.58 10.59
CA LYS A 202 -25.32 25.04 10.43
C LYS A 202 -24.27 25.55 9.45
N THR A 203 -24.70 26.18 8.37
CA THR A 203 -23.77 26.82 7.43
C THR A 203 -23.08 28.00 8.11
N LEU A 204 -21.75 28.00 8.11
CA LEU A 204 -20.91 29.11 8.55
C LEU A 204 -20.52 30.01 7.38
N ALA A 205 -20.11 29.40 6.27
CA ALA A 205 -19.74 30.10 5.05
C ALA A 205 -20.04 29.24 3.81
N THR A 206 -20.38 29.92 2.72
CA THR A 206 -20.44 29.33 1.37
C THR A 206 -19.11 29.57 0.68
N THR A 207 -18.58 28.55 0.00
CA THR A 207 -17.25 28.53 -0.59
C THR A 207 -17.30 28.18 -2.08
N GLY A 208 -16.20 28.42 -2.81
CA GLY A 208 -16.11 28.09 -4.24
C GLY A 208 -16.04 26.60 -4.55
N SER A 209 -15.53 25.81 -3.60
CA SER A 209 -15.41 24.34 -3.67
C SER A 209 -15.73 23.72 -2.32
N LEU A 210 -15.65 22.39 -2.21
CA LEU A 210 -15.49 21.74 -0.90
C LEU A 210 -14.29 22.34 -0.17
N PRO A 211 -14.49 22.93 1.04
CA PRO A 211 -13.38 23.42 1.84
C PRO A 211 -12.46 22.28 2.24
N PHE A 212 -11.14 22.51 2.17
CA PHE A 212 -10.12 21.54 2.54
C PHE A 212 -9.00 22.19 3.35
N ASP A 213 -8.11 21.36 3.92
CA ASP A 213 -7.01 21.80 4.81
C ASP A 213 -7.50 22.69 5.98
N LEU A 214 -8.67 22.40 6.57
CA LEU A 214 -9.23 23.17 7.68
C LEU A 214 -8.31 23.14 8.89
N ARG A 215 -7.98 24.32 9.45
CA ARG A 215 -7.19 24.49 10.69
C ARG A 215 -7.83 25.56 11.59
N PRO A 216 -7.98 25.30 12.89
CA PRO A 216 -8.41 26.33 13.84
C PRO A 216 -7.31 27.38 14.02
N THR A 217 -7.70 28.64 14.14
CA THR A 217 -6.78 29.75 14.43
C THR A 217 -6.86 30.15 15.91
N ALA A 218 -5.79 30.74 16.44
CA ALA A 218 -5.68 31.12 17.85
C ALA A 218 -6.77 32.11 18.31
N ASP A 219 -7.29 32.91 17.39
CA ASP A 219 -8.35 33.90 17.58
C ASP A 219 -9.78 33.32 17.49
N GLY A 220 -9.91 31.99 17.55
CA GLY A 220 -11.19 31.27 17.51
C GLY A 220 -11.82 31.13 16.12
N GLY A 221 -11.10 31.52 15.07
CA GLY A 221 -11.52 31.32 13.68
C GLY A 221 -11.12 29.97 13.09
N VAL A 222 -11.39 29.81 11.79
CA VAL A 222 -11.01 28.65 10.99
C VAL A 222 -10.35 29.12 9.70
N ALA A 223 -9.08 28.76 9.50
CA ALA A 223 -8.42 28.86 8.21
C ALA A 223 -8.77 27.63 7.35
N PHE A 224 -9.07 27.85 6.07
CA PHE A 224 -9.40 26.78 5.13
C PHE A 224 -8.99 27.17 3.71
N ALA A 225 -8.79 26.17 2.86
CA ALA A 225 -8.56 26.35 1.44
C ALA A 225 -9.83 26.04 0.64
N GLU A 226 -10.03 26.78 -0.43
CA GLU A 226 -10.98 26.48 -1.51
C GLU A 226 -10.25 26.59 -2.85
N HIS A 227 -10.81 26.00 -3.90
CA HIS A 227 -10.24 26.09 -5.24
C HIS A 227 -11.28 26.35 -6.32
N ALA A 228 -10.89 27.05 -7.37
CA ALA A 228 -11.66 27.24 -8.60
C ALA A 228 -10.69 27.56 -9.74
N ASP A 229 -10.94 27.02 -10.94
CA ASP A 229 -10.19 27.36 -12.17
C ASP A 229 -8.66 27.27 -12.03
N GLY A 230 -8.18 26.25 -11.30
CA GLY A 230 -6.76 26.02 -11.02
C GLY A 230 -6.10 27.05 -10.11
N VAL A 231 -6.89 27.83 -9.39
CA VAL A 231 -6.45 28.74 -8.32
C VAL A 231 -6.86 28.14 -6.98
N VAL A 232 -5.96 28.18 -6.00
CA VAL A 232 -6.28 27.94 -4.59
C VAL A 232 -6.37 29.27 -3.87
N LYS A 233 -7.41 29.44 -3.05
CA LYS A 233 -7.58 30.58 -2.15
C LYS A 233 -7.63 30.06 -0.74
N ILE A 234 -6.77 30.63 0.11
CA ILE A 234 -6.79 30.39 1.55
C ILE A 234 -7.56 31.52 2.20
N LYS A 235 -8.60 31.15 2.95
CA LYS A 235 -9.50 32.07 3.64
C LYS A 235 -9.51 31.77 5.13
N GLN A 236 -9.96 32.75 5.91
CA GLN A 236 -10.28 32.58 7.32
C GLN A 236 -11.74 32.96 7.54
N TYR A 237 -12.50 32.06 8.16
CA TYR A 237 -13.80 32.35 8.73
C TYR A 237 -13.64 32.78 10.20
N GLN A 238 -14.23 33.92 10.57
CA GLN A 238 -14.25 34.43 11.93
C GLN A 238 -15.42 35.41 12.10
N GLN A 239 -16.14 35.33 13.23
CA GLN A 239 -17.23 36.25 13.58
C GLN A 239 -18.22 36.46 12.41
N GLU A 240 -18.74 35.37 11.86
CA GLU A 240 -19.72 35.38 10.75
C GLU A 240 -19.22 35.99 9.43
N SER A 241 -17.94 36.31 9.33
CA SER A 241 -17.31 36.86 8.13
C SER A 241 -16.23 35.93 7.60
N THR A 242 -15.97 36.01 6.29
CA THR A 242 -14.85 35.31 5.67
C THR A 242 -13.94 36.32 4.99
N ARG A 243 -12.64 36.23 5.24
CA ARG A 243 -11.60 37.03 4.55
C ARG A 243 -10.60 36.15 3.82
N GLU A 244 -10.11 36.61 2.67
CA GLU A 244 -8.98 35.96 1.98
C GLU A 244 -7.66 36.32 2.67
N LEU A 245 -6.80 35.33 2.87
CA LEU A 245 -5.46 35.48 3.45
C LEU A 245 -4.39 35.47 2.36
N ALA A 246 -4.50 34.53 1.41
CA ALA A 246 -3.59 34.41 0.29
C ALA A 246 -4.24 33.61 -0.85
N SER A 247 -3.72 33.77 -2.06
CA SER A 247 -4.10 32.93 -3.19
C SER A 247 -2.89 32.61 -4.08
N GLY A 248 -2.96 31.48 -4.77
CA GLY A 248 -1.89 30.94 -5.61
C GLY A 248 -2.43 29.96 -6.64
N ARG A 249 -1.54 29.35 -7.44
CA ARG A 249 -1.97 28.22 -8.29
C ARG A 249 -2.36 27.03 -7.41
N LEU A 250 -3.38 26.30 -7.82
CA LEU A 250 -3.79 25.07 -7.16
C LEU A 250 -2.58 24.11 -7.12
N GLY A 251 -2.32 23.53 -5.94
CA GLY A 251 -1.15 22.68 -5.71
C GLY A 251 0.16 23.43 -5.43
N GLU A 252 0.16 24.77 -5.38
CA GLU A 252 1.33 25.58 -4.98
C GLU A 252 1.23 26.19 -3.57
N LEU A 253 0.08 26.06 -2.90
CA LEU A 253 -0.16 26.64 -1.57
C LEU A 253 -1.01 25.69 -0.70
N SER A 254 -0.71 25.58 0.59
CA SER A 254 -1.43 24.74 1.55
C SER A 254 -1.48 25.38 2.94
N ILE A 255 -2.19 24.73 3.87
CA ILE A 255 -2.30 25.16 5.27
C ILE A 255 -1.70 24.08 6.19
N ARG A 256 -0.89 24.52 7.16
CA ARG A 256 -0.33 23.68 8.23
C ARG A 256 -0.63 24.33 9.59
N SER A 257 -0.71 23.51 10.63
CA SER A 257 -0.87 23.99 12.01
C SER A 257 0.45 23.95 12.73
N GLY A 258 0.66 24.95 13.58
CA GLY A 258 1.57 24.88 14.72
C GLY A 258 0.80 24.67 16.03
N VAL A 259 1.52 24.81 17.14
CA VAL A 259 0.91 24.78 18.47
C VAL A 259 0.14 26.07 18.77
N GLN A 260 -0.78 26.00 19.74
CA GLN A 260 -1.54 27.15 20.26
C GLN A 260 -2.35 27.90 19.18
N GLY A 261 -2.83 27.18 18.16
CA GLY A 261 -3.62 27.77 17.07
C GLY A 261 -2.82 28.62 16.08
N ARG A 262 -1.48 28.50 16.06
CA ARG A 262 -0.64 29.05 14.98
C ARG A 262 -0.99 28.36 13.66
N VAL A 263 -1.04 29.15 12.59
CA VAL A 263 -1.32 28.64 11.25
C VAL A 263 -0.23 29.10 10.29
N PHE A 264 0.26 28.17 9.48
CA PHE A 264 1.25 28.43 8.45
C PHE A 264 0.63 28.21 7.09
N LEU A 265 0.68 29.25 6.25
CA LEU A 265 0.46 29.11 4.82
C LEU A 265 1.79 28.65 4.23
N VAL A 266 1.82 27.51 3.54
CA VAL A 266 3.07 26.92 3.05
C VAL A 266 3.02 26.86 1.53
N GLY A 267 3.99 27.47 0.86
CA GLY A 267 4.05 27.50 -0.60
C GLY A 267 4.24 28.87 -1.22
N LYS A 268 3.85 28.97 -2.49
CA LYS A 268 3.99 30.18 -3.32
C LYS A 268 2.66 30.89 -3.45
N ALA A 269 2.52 32.00 -2.71
CA ALA A 269 1.39 32.90 -2.87
C ALA A 269 1.65 33.87 -4.04
N ARG A 270 0.66 34.04 -4.91
CA ARG A 270 0.63 35.09 -5.96
C ARG A 270 0.06 36.39 -5.42
N GLN A 271 -0.94 36.28 -4.56
CA GLN A 271 -1.50 37.40 -3.82
C GLN A 271 -1.45 37.08 -2.34
N ARG A 272 -1.06 38.08 -1.55
CA ARG A 272 -0.97 38.02 -0.10
C ARG A 272 -1.70 39.22 0.46
N HIS A 273 -2.62 38.97 1.38
CA HIS A 273 -3.32 40.00 2.14
C HIS A 273 -2.62 40.21 3.50
N VAL A 274 -3.12 41.18 4.28
CA VAL A 274 -2.65 41.37 5.66
C VAL A 274 -3.01 40.12 6.46
N LEU A 275 -1.98 39.42 6.93
CA LEU A 275 -2.16 38.20 7.70
C LEU A 275 -2.40 38.54 9.18
N PRO A 276 -3.27 37.78 9.87
CA PRO A 276 -3.39 37.84 11.33
C PRO A 276 -2.05 37.54 12.00
N ARG A 277 -1.87 38.00 13.25
CA ARG A 277 -0.59 37.90 13.98
C ARG A 277 -0.06 36.46 14.08
N GLU A 278 -0.95 35.49 14.30
CA GLU A 278 -0.62 34.07 14.47
C GLU A 278 -0.63 33.29 13.15
N VAL A 279 -0.75 33.99 12.02
CA VAL A 279 -0.70 33.41 10.67
C VAL A 279 0.53 33.92 9.93
N SER A 280 1.35 33.01 9.41
CA SER A 280 2.51 33.37 8.60
C SER A 280 2.57 32.59 7.29
N LEU A 281 3.23 33.17 6.28
CA LEU A 281 3.49 32.53 5.00
C LEU A 281 4.95 32.05 4.99
N LEU A 282 5.16 30.77 4.71
CA LEU A 282 6.47 30.11 4.68
C LEU A 282 6.78 29.62 3.27
N ASP A 283 8.00 29.90 2.80
CA ASP A 283 8.52 29.47 1.50
C ASP A 283 9.06 28.03 1.57
N ALA A 284 8.22 27.09 1.18
CA ALA A 284 8.53 25.66 1.08
C ALA A 284 7.64 24.99 0.04
N PRO A 285 7.92 23.74 -0.39
CA PRO A 285 6.92 22.95 -1.10
C PRO A 285 5.61 22.88 -0.31
N PRO A 286 4.43 22.96 -0.95
CA PRO A 286 3.14 22.97 -0.24
C PRO A 286 2.82 21.64 0.47
N GLY A 287 3.54 20.56 0.14
CA GLY A 287 3.51 19.30 0.88
C GLY A 287 4.28 19.33 2.21
N ALA A 288 5.17 20.30 2.42
CA ALA A 288 6.12 20.29 3.53
C ALA A 288 5.43 20.25 4.90
N GLY A 289 6.02 19.47 5.81
CA GLY A 289 5.71 19.53 7.24
C GLY A 289 6.32 20.80 7.85
N VAL A 290 5.71 21.29 8.93
CA VAL A 290 6.17 22.47 9.65
C VAL A 290 6.28 22.11 11.13
N SER A 291 7.39 22.48 11.76
CA SER A 291 7.55 22.31 13.21
C SER A 291 6.59 23.19 14.00
N SER A 292 6.37 22.85 15.27
CA SER A 292 5.34 23.45 16.13
C SER A 292 5.33 24.99 16.17
N GLU A 293 6.49 25.62 16.07
CA GLU A 293 6.69 27.07 16.08
C GLU A 293 7.10 27.64 14.71
N GLY A 294 7.28 26.77 13.70
CA GLY A 294 7.65 27.16 12.33
C GLY A 294 9.15 27.34 12.09
N GLY A 295 10.00 26.87 12.99
CA GLY A 295 11.47 26.95 12.88
C GLY A 295 12.08 26.03 11.83
N LEU A 296 11.44 24.90 11.52
CA LEU A 296 11.90 23.90 10.58
C LEU A 296 10.80 23.49 9.60
N LEU A 297 11.16 23.46 8.31
CA LEU A 297 10.34 22.99 7.21
C LEU A 297 10.81 21.60 6.79
N ILE A 298 10.00 20.57 6.97
CA ILE A 298 10.30 19.20 6.53
C ILE A 298 9.82 19.06 5.09
N LYS A 299 10.74 19.10 4.12
CA LYS A 299 10.40 19.13 2.69
C LYS A 299 10.01 17.77 2.16
N THR A 300 10.76 16.73 2.51
CA THR A 300 10.50 15.35 2.07
C THR A 300 10.92 14.35 3.14
N VAL A 301 10.16 13.26 3.24
CA VAL A 301 10.44 12.08 4.05
C VAL A 301 10.23 10.87 3.16
N ALA A 302 11.26 10.06 3.00
CA ALA A 302 11.19 8.89 2.13
C ALA A 302 12.10 7.80 2.68
N ARG A 303 11.74 6.53 2.44
CA ARG A 303 12.63 5.41 2.72
C ARG A 303 13.91 5.53 1.89
N ARG A 304 15.01 5.09 2.46
CA ARG A 304 16.31 5.05 1.79
C ARG A 304 16.25 4.19 0.53
N GLY A 305 16.89 4.64 -0.55
CA GLY A 305 16.88 3.95 -1.85
C GLY A 305 15.71 4.33 -2.75
N LEU A 306 14.63 4.91 -2.22
CA LEU A 306 13.55 5.48 -3.04
C LEU A 306 13.90 6.86 -3.63
N ARG A 307 15.04 7.43 -3.24
CA ARG A 307 15.57 8.69 -3.79
C ARG A 307 16.45 8.34 -4.99
N GLU A 308 15.90 8.50 -6.18
CA GLU A 308 16.44 8.11 -7.50
C GLU A 308 16.20 6.65 -7.91
N GLY A 309 15.03 6.38 -8.47
CA GLY A 309 14.86 5.25 -9.38
C GLY A 309 15.51 5.57 -10.72
N ARG A 310 16.73 5.06 -10.97
CA ARG A 310 17.21 4.96 -12.35
C ARG A 310 16.20 4.14 -13.15
N GLN A 311 15.99 4.54 -14.41
CA GLN A 311 15.36 3.65 -15.38
C GLN A 311 16.05 2.29 -15.28
N GLY A 312 15.28 1.21 -15.15
CA GLY A 312 15.84 -0.12 -15.39
C GLY A 312 16.46 -0.11 -16.78
N ASP A 313 17.68 -0.62 -16.93
CA ASP A 313 18.32 -0.68 -18.24
C ASP A 313 17.47 -1.57 -19.17
N PRO A 314 16.92 -1.04 -20.28
CA PRO A 314 16.04 -1.80 -21.15
C PRO A 314 16.66 -3.10 -21.69
N ALA A 315 17.99 -3.19 -21.77
CA ALA A 315 18.72 -4.36 -22.24
C ALA A 315 19.20 -5.30 -21.12
N ASP A 316 19.15 -4.87 -19.85
CA ASP A 316 19.64 -5.69 -18.75
C ASP A 316 18.67 -6.82 -18.44
N THR A 317 19.05 -8.01 -18.85
CA THR A 317 18.34 -9.25 -18.57
C THR A 317 19.06 -10.10 -17.52
N GLY A 318 20.22 -9.66 -17.01
CA GLY A 318 21.18 -10.49 -16.28
C GLY A 318 21.13 -10.39 -14.76
N ILE A 319 20.18 -9.63 -14.19
CA ILE A 319 20.08 -9.45 -12.73
C ILE A 319 19.71 -10.78 -12.07
N ALA A 320 20.75 -11.44 -11.57
CA ALA A 320 20.68 -12.52 -10.61
C ALA A 320 20.81 -11.89 -9.23
N GLY A 321 19.79 -12.08 -8.40
CA GLY A 321 19.84 -11.72 -7.00
C GLY A 321 18.47 -11.83 -6.35
N THR A 322 18.37 -11.58 -5.06
CA THR A 322 17.10 -11.44 -4.37
C THR A 322 16.86 -9.98 -4.00
N GLY A 323 15.61 -9.56 -4.05
CA GLY A 323 15.16 -8.37 -3.35
C GLY A 323 15.43 -8.52 -1.85
N ALA A 324 16.00 -7.50 -1.21
CA ALA A 324 16.04 -7.45 0.26
C ALA A 324 14.73 -6.85 0.79
N ASP A 325 13.90 -7.71 1.39
CA ASP A 325 13.02 -7.25 2.46
C ASP A 325 13.81 -7.32 3.76
N VAL A 326 14.17 -6.15 4.29
CA VAL A 326 14.85 -6.05 5.58
C VAL A 326 13.85 -6.43 6.66
N SER A 327 14.17 -7.43 7.49
CA SER A 327 13.28 -7.89 8.57
C SER A 327 13.08 -6.85 9.70
N GLY A 328 13.98 -5.85 9.76
CA GLY A 328 13.88 -4.70 10.66
C GLY A 328 13.37 -3.44 9.95
N PRO A 329 13.06 -2.38 10.72
CA PRO A 329 12.54 -1.14 10.18
C PRO A 329 13.50 -0.50 9.17
N GLU A 330 12.91 0.10 8.14
CA GLU A 330 13.66 0.73 7.06
C GLU A 330 14.19 2.10 7.49
N THR A 331 15.42 2.41 7.07
CA THR A 331 16.01 3.73 7.33
C THR A 331 15.31 4.80 6.50
N VAL A 332 15.02 5.93 7.14
CA VAL A 332 14.29 7.07 6.58
C VAL A 332 15.24 8.23 6.35
N ASP A 333 15.22 8.78 5.15
CA ASP A 333 15.90 10.04 4.86
C ASP A 333 14.92 11.20 4.99
N VAL A 334 15.30 12.25 5.73
CA VAL A 334 14.51 13.48 5.94
C VAL A 334 15.26 14.66 5.36
N ALA A 335 14.66 15.38 4.40
CA ALA A 335 15.20 16.64 3.90
C ALA A 335 14.43 17.81 4.52
N ALA A 336 15.13 18.79 5.07
CA ALA A 336 14.52 19.91 5.78
C ALA A 336 15.24 21.23 5.51
N ARG A 337 14.56 22.35 5.81
CA ARG A 337 15.10 23.70 5.72
C ARG A 337 14.81 24.46 7.02
N VAL A 338 15.82 25.12 7.58
CA VAL A 338 15.64 26.01 8.73
C VAL A 338 15.07 27.33 8.23
N THR A 339 13.93 27.77 8.77
CA THR A 339 13.21 28.94 8.28
C THR A 339 14.00 30.23 8.44
N ALA A 340 14.64 30.44 9.60
CA ALA A 340 15.32 31.70 9.92
C ALA A 340 16.65 31.89 9.17
N THR A 341 17.43 30.83 9.00
CA THR A 341 18.77 30.89 8.39
C THR A 341 18.76 30.50 6.91
N GLY A 342 17.68 29.86 6.44
CA GLY A 342 17.60 29.27 5.11
C GLY A 342 18.45 28.01 4.92
N ALA A 343 19.10 27.51 5.97
CA ALA A 343 19.99 26.36 5.91
C ALA A 343 19.26 25.08 5.49
N GLU A 344 19.88 24.35 4.56
CA GLU A 344 19.41 23.06 4.07
C GLU A 344 20.02 21.92 4.91
N LEU A 345 19.16 21.03 5.40
CA LEU A 345 19.51 19.93 6.30
C LEU A 345 19.05 18.60 5.71
N GLY A 346 19.88 17.57 5.87
CA GLY A 346 19.55 16.19 5.53
C GLY A 346 19.81 15.30 6.74
N PHE A 347 18.82 14.50 7.10
CA PHE A 347 18.92 13.56 8.20
C PHE A 347 18.71 12.13 7.74
N GLU A 348 19.39 11.22 8.43
CA GLU A 348 19.19 9.78 8.35
C GLU A 348 18.62 9.28 9.68
N VAL A 349 17.48 8.61 9.64
CA VAL A 349 16.77 8.14 10.82
C VAL A 349 16.50 6.64 10.67
N ASN A 350 17.20 5.83 11.46
CA ASN A 350 16.82 4.44 11.68
C ASN A 350 15.77 4.40 12.81
N PRO A 351 14.54 3.89 12.56
CA PRO A 351 13.47 3.87 13.56
C PRO A 351 13.80 3.12 14.86
N GLU A 352 14.76 2.20 14.86
CA GLU A 352 15.18 1.44 16.06
C GLU A 352 16.38 2.06 16.80
N ALA A 353 17.07 3.04 16.22
CA ALA A 353 18.30 3.57 16.79
C ALA A 353 18.07 4.40 18.07
N ARG A 354 16.95 5.13 18.15
CA ARG A 354 16.61 5.98 19.31
C ARG A 354 15.11 5.95 19.61
N PRO A 355 14.57 4.82 20.10
CA PRO A 355 13.16 4.72 20.48
C PRO A 355 12.90 5.43 21.81
N ALA A 356 11.73 6.03 21.95
CA ALA A 356 11.25 6.58 23.23
C ALA A 356 10.99 5.46 24.24
N SER A 357 11.07 5.80 25.54
CA SER A 357 11.06 4.82 26.64
C SER A 357 9.80 3.95 26.71
N LYS A 358 8.66 4.45 26.25
CA LYS A 358 7.38 3.71 26.22
C LYS A 358 6.88 3.38 24.80
N SER A 359 7.72 3.54 23.79
CA SER A 359 7.37 3.31 22.37
C SER A 359 6.82 1.90 22.08
N ALA A 360 7.25 0.89 22.86
CA ALA A 360 6.76 -0.50 22.73
C ALA A 360 5.24 -0.64 22.91
N SER A 361 4.60 0.28 23.63
CA SER A 361 3.13 0.31 23.78
C SER A 361 2.38 0.49 22.45
N GLY A 362 3.05 1.02 21.42
CA GLY A 362 2.49 1.14 20.06
C GLY A 362 2.25 -0.19 19.35
N ARG A 363 2.93 -1.26 19.79
CA ARG A 363 2.77 -2.63 19.26
C ARG A 363 1.75 -3.46 20.03
N LEU A 364 1.17 -2.93 21.12
CA LEU A 364 0.08 -3.62 21.83
C LEU A 364 -1.16 -3.64 20.96
N ALA A 365 -1.91 -4.74 20.95
CA ALA A 365 -3.15 -4.82 20.18
C ALA A 365 -4.14 -3.72 20.58
N ASN A 366 -4.86 -3.17 19.60
CA ASN A 366 -5.95 -2.24 19.85
C ASN A 366 -6.96 -2.83 20.87
N PRO A 367 -7.56 -2.01 21.77
CA PRO A 367 -8.45 -2.50 22.82
C PRO A 367 -9.62 -3.36 22.35
N ARG A 368 -10.14 -3.14 21.13
CA ARG A 368 -11.16 -4.03 20.56
C ARG A 368 -10.58 -5.41 20.26
N LEU A 369 -9.36 -5.50 19.75
CA LEU A 369 -8.71 -6.77 19.41
C LEU A 369 -8.27 -7.50 20.69
N ALA A 370 -7.79 -6.76 21.69
CA ALA A 370 -7.33 -7.34 22.97
C ALA A 370 -8.47 -7.95 23.81
N ARG A 371 -9.69 -7.38 23.77
CA ARG A 371 -10.85 -7.93 24.50
C ARG A 371 -11.33 -9.25 23.91
N VAL A 372 -11.22 -9.45 22.60
CA VAL A 372 -11.63 -10.71 21.97
C VAL A 372 -10.73 -11.87 22.40
N GLY A 373 -9.42 -11.65 22.57
CA GLY A 373 -8.49 -12.65 23.09
C GLY A 373 -8.77 -13.16 24.52
N LEU A 374 -9.57 -12.43 25.31
CA LEU A 374 -9.95 -12.80 26.68
C LEU A 374 -11.31 -13.51 26.77
N THR A 375 -12.13 -13.48 25.71
CA THR A 375 -13.49 -14.08 25.70
C THR A 375 -13.51 -15.51 25.15
N VAL A 376 -12.37 -16.06 24.75
CA VAL A 376 -12.24 -17.51 24.51
C VAL A 376 -12.31 -18.20 25.86
N LYS A 377 -13.53 -18.53 26.31
CA LYS A 377 -13.71 -19.57 27.32
C LYS A 377 -13.01 -20.82 26.81
N SER A 378 -12.28 -21.46 27.71
CA SER A 378 -11.49 -22.67 27.53
C SER A 378 -12.33 -23.92 27.23
N ASP A 379 -13.26 -23.85 26.28
CA ASP A 379 -14.05 -25.01 25.82
C ASP A 379 -13.54 -25.59 24.48
N ALA A 380 -12.48 -25.03 23.89
CA ALA A 380 -11.74 -25.71 22.83
C ALA A 380 -10.68 -26.66 23.42
N THR A 381 -11.14 -27.73 24.06
CA THR A 381 -10.31 -28.95 24.29
C THR A 381 -10.37 -29.92 23.12
N ALA A 382 -10.78 -29.46 21.93
CA ALA A 382 -10.37 -30.10 20.70
C ALA A 382 -8.98 -29.56 20.36
N ALA A 383 -7.93 -30.31 20.71
CA ALA A 383 -6.61 -30.07 20.12
C ALA A 383 -6.81 -29.99 18.60
N ALA A 384 -6.54 -28.83 17.99
CA ALA A 384 -6.53 -28.74 16.55
C ALA A 384 -5.51 -29.76 16.03
N THR A 385 -5.99 -30.84 15.41
CA THR A 385 -5.11 -31.87 14.84
C THR A 385 -4.63 -31.38 13.48
N GLY A 386 -3.63 -30.50 13.48
CA GLY A 386 -3.00 -29.99 12.26
C GLY A 386 -2.90 -28.45 12.21
N THR A 387 -2.14 -27.96 11.24
CA THR A 387 -1.85 -26.53 11.05
C THR A 387 -2.85 -25.83 10.12
N VAL A 388 -3.66 -26.58 9.39
CA VAL A 388 -4.59 -26.07 8.37
C VAL A 388 -5.84 -25.46 9.02
N ASP A 389 -6.16 -24.21 8.66
CA ASP A 389 -7.39 -23.54 9.09
C ASP A 389 -8.63 -24.34 8.66
N GLN A 390 -9.49 -24.70 9.60
CA GLN A 390 -10.73 -25.45 9.32
C GLN A 390 -11.88 -24.49 8.97
N GLY A 391 -12.84 -24.93 8.15
CA GLY A 391 -14.03 -24.13 7.81
C GLY A 391 -13.79 -22.97 6.82
N TYR A 392 -12.59 -22.82 6.27
CA TYR A 392 -12.24 -21.81 5.29
C TYR A 392 -13.10 -21.89 4.00
N THR A 393 -13.47 -20.74 3.45
CA THR A 393 -14.29 -20.63 2.21
C THR A 393 -13.44 -20.42 0.96
N CYS A 394 -12.24 -19.85 1.09
CA CYS A 394 -11.37 -19.63 -0.05
C CYS A 394 -10.81 -20.94 -0.62
N ALA A 395 -10.45 -20.96 -1.91
CA ALA A 395 -10.10 -22.19 -2.62
C ALA A 395 -8.86 -22.90 -2.03
N VAL A 396 -7.84 -22.15 -1.63
CA VAL A 396 -6.58 -22.66 -1.08
C VAL A 396 -6.47 -22.32 0.41
N PRO A 397 -6.23 -23.30 1.29
CA PRO A 397 -6.06 -23.05 2.72
C PRO A 397 -4.84 -22.16 3.01
N ARG A 398 -4.86 -21.46 4.14
CA ARG A 398 -3.62 -20.99 4.79
C ARG A 398 -3.09 -22.08 5.71
N ASN A 399 -1.79 -21.99 6.01
CA ASN A 399 -1.09 -22.82 6.99
C ASN A 399 -1.09 -24.33 6.64
N ASP A 400 -1.24 -24.68 5.37
CA ASP A 400 -1.08 -26.05 4.89
C ASP A 400 0.38 -26.31 4.46
N PRO A 401 1.17 -27.09 5.23
CA PRO A 401 2.57 -27.35 4.89
C PRO A 401 2.74 -28.13 3.58
N LYS A 402 1.68 -28.72 3.04
CA LYS A 402 1.69 -29.40 1.73
C LYS A 402 1.45 -28.43 0.57
N ILE A 403 1.01 -27.21 0.84
CA ILE A 403 0.71 -26.20 -0.16
C ILE A 403 1.54 -24.96 0.15
N GLN A 404 2.62 -24.78 -0.61
CA GLN A 404 3.51 -23.64 -0.44
C GLN A 404 3.58 -22.83 -1.73
N VAL A 405 3.19 -21.56 -1.65
CA VAL A 405 3.14 -20.62 -2.77
C VAL A 405 4.54 -20.08 -3.03
N TYR A 406 5.00 -20.19 -4.27
CA TYR A 406 6.28 -19.64 -4.70
C TYR A 406 6.23 -18.12 -4.84
N GLN A 407 7.19 -17.43 -4.22
CA GLN A 407 7.40 -16.00 -4.42
C GLN A 407 8.34 -15.78 -5.61
N PRO A 408 7.86 -15.26 -6.75
CA PRO A 408 8.72 -14.98 -7.90
C PRO A 408 9.67 -13.82 -7.61
N HIS A 409 10.81 -13.83 -8.29
CA HIS A 409 11.63 -12.64 -8.46
C HIS A 409 10.89 -11.61 -9.33
N TRP A 410 11.05 -10.33 -9.07
CA TRP A 410 10.42 -9.29 -9.89
C TRP A 410 10.80 -9.35 -11.39
N ARG A 411 11.99 -9.89 -11.75
CA ARG A 411 12.35 -10.21 -13.16
C ARG A 411 11.55 -11.36 -13.77
N GLN A 412 11.17 -12.35 -12.96
CA GLN A 412 10.29 -13.43 -13.40
C GLN A 412 8.88 -12.89 -13.69
N VAL A 413 8.40 -11.93 -12.88
CA VAL A 413 7.13 -11.24 -13.08
C VAL A 413 7.15 -10.42 -14.38
N GLU A 414 8.20 -9.63 -14.60
CA GLU A 414 8.34 -8.83 -15.83
C GLU A 414 8.34 -9.70 -17.08
N TRP A 415 9.14 -10.77 -17.09
CA TRP A 415 9.14 -11.74 -18.18
C TRP A 415 7.74 -12.31 -18.45
N ALA A 416 7.01 -12.70 -17.41
CA ALA A 416 5.69 -13.29 -17.57
C ALA A 416 4.71 -12.31 -18.24
N VAL A 417 4.69 -11.04 -17.83
CA VAL A 417 3.83 -10.02 -18.44
C VAL A 417 4.26 -9.74 -19.88
N ASP A 418 5.56 -9.59 -20.15
CA ASP A 418 6.11 -9.37 -21.50
C ASP A 418 5.72 -10.49 -22.49
N GLN A 419 5.54 -11.72 -22.01
CA GLN A 419 5.06 -12.84 -22.82
C GLN A 419 3.53 -12.89 -22.91
N LEU A 420 2.82 -12.79 -21.78
CA LEU A 420 1.38 -13.07 -21.69
C LEU A 420 0.48 -12.08 -22.42
N VAL A 421 0.93 -10.83 -22.65
CA VAL A 421 0.15 -9.84 -23.41
C VAL A 421 0.00 -10.18 -24.89
N PHE A 422 0.76 -11.15 -25.39
CA PHE A 422 0.68 -11.63 -26.76
C PHE A 422 0.01 -13.01 -26.81
N LYS A 423 -0.93 -13.16 -27.74
CA LYS A 423 -1.56 -14.45 -28.03
C LYS A 423 -0.52 -15.48 -28.48
N ASP A 424 -0.68 -16.71 -27.97
CA ASP A 424 0.08 -17.89 -28.37
C ASP A 424 1.61 -17.69 -28.35
N ARG A 425 2.10 -16.83 -27.44
CA ARG A 425 3.52 -16.53 -27.30
C ARG A 425 4.16 -17.38 -26.21
N LEU A 426 3.56 -17.50 -25.04
CA LEU A 426 4.18 -18.19 -23.91
C LEU A 426 4.21 -19.71 -24.15
N ASP A 427 5.39 -20.25 -24.45
CA ASP A 427 5.64 -21.69 -24.60
C ASP A 427 6.41 -22.23 -23.38
N VAL A 428 5.83 -22.02 -22.20
CA VAL A 428 6.33 -22.58 -20.94
C VAL A 428 5.20 -23.32 -20.25
N ALA A 429 5.23 -24.65 -20.37
CA ALA A 429 4.32 -25.53 -19.65
C ALA A 429 4.85 -25.84 -18.24
N ARG A 430 3.95 -25.80 -17.26
CA ARG A 430 4.18 -26.31 -15.91
C ARG A 430 4.06 -27.83 -15.94
N SER A 431 5.10 -28.53 -15.46
CA SER A 431 5.08 -29.98 -15.30
C SER A 431 4.02 -30.41 -14.26
N ALA A 432 3.65 -31.69 -14.27
CA ALA A 432 2.77 -32.23 -13.24
C ALA A 432 3.41 -32.01 -11.86
N ASN A 433 2.62 -31.55 -10.89
CA ASN A 433 3.08 -31.19 -9.55
C ASN A 433 4.18 -30.09 -9.54
N TRP A 434 4.15 -29.15 -10.49
CA TRP A 434 5.07 -28.01 -10.53
C TRP A 434 5.13 -27.32 -9.16
N LYS A 435 6.33 -27.22 -8.58
CA LYS A 435 6.61 -26.69 -7.23
C LYS A 435 5.68 -27.22 -6.12
N GLY A 436 5.31 -28.50 -6.17
CA GLY A 436 4.48 -29.13 -5.15
C GLY A 436 3.01 -28.71 -5.19
N SER A 437 2.53 -28.18 -6.31
CA SER A 437 1.14 -27.74 -6.50
C SER A 437 0.09 -28.84 -6.35
N GLY A 438 0.47 -30.12 -6.48
CA GLY A 438 -0.43 -31.26 -6.37
C GLY A 438 -1.44 -31.39 -7.49
N VAL A 439 -1.25 -30.71 -8.63
CA VAL A 439 -2.17 -30.72 -9.79
C VAL A 439 -1.49 -31.29 -11.06
N PRO A 440 -2.26 -31.80 -12.05
CA PRO A 440 -1.72 -32.23 -13.34
C PRO A 440 -1.06 -31.07 -14.10
N ALA A 441 -0.15 -31.41 -15.03
CA ALA A 441 0.55 -30.46 -15.89
C ALA A 441 -0.41 -29.50 -16.62
N TRP A 442 0.03 -28.27 -16.87
CA TRP A 442 -0.76 -27.25 -17.57
C TRP A 442 0.14 -26.21 -18.22
N ASN A 443 -0.37 -25.51 -19.22
CA ASN A 443 0.23 -24.27 -19.72
C ASN A 443 -0.63 -23.08 -19.20
N PRO A 444 -0.02 -22.06 -18.57
CA PRO A 444 -0.75 -20.89 -18.08
C PRO A 444 -1.56 -20.15 -19.15
N GLN A 445 -0.99 -19.98 -20.35
CA GLN A 445 -1.63 -19.27 -21.46
C GLN A 445 -2.70 -20.12 -22.16
N ASP A 446 -2.57 -21.45 -22.22
CA ASP A 446 -3.66 -22.29 -22.70
C ASP A 446 -4.87 -22.25 -21.74
N LEU A 447 -4.59 -22.20 -20.42
CA LEU A 447 -5.63 -22.15 -19.39
C LEU A 447 -6.34 -20.79 -19.33
N PHE A 448 -5.59 -19.72 -19.62
CA PHE A 448 -6.04 -18.33 -19.66
C PHE A 448 -5.40 -17.64 -20.88
N PRO A 449 -5.99 -17.77 -22.08
CA PRO A 449 -5.42 -17.19 -23.30
C PRO A 449 -5.36 -15.66 -23.23
N ALA A 450 -4.51 -15.03 -24.03
CA ALA A 450 -4.52 -13.57 -24.08
C ALA A 450 -5.87 -13.07 -24.67
N PRO A 451 -6.63 -12.23 -23.95
CA PRO A 451 -7.99 -11.86 -24.32
C PRO A 451 -8.04 -10.91 -25.53
N ASP A 452 -9.09 -11.02 -26.35
CA ASP A 452 -9.42 -10.01 -27.35
C ASP A 452 -10.03 -8.77 -26.69
N LEU A 453 -9.66 -7.60 -27.19
CA LEU A 453 -10.26 -6.33 -26.78
C LEU A 453 -11.31 -5.87 -27.79
N ALA A 454 -12.44 -5.41 -27.26
CA ALA A 454 -13.41 -4.65 -28.02
C ALA A 454 -12.75 -3.35 -28.52
N GLY A 455 -12.83 -3.10 -29.83
CA GLY A 455 -12.07 -2.04 -30.50
C GLY A 455 -10.71 -2.48 -31.06
N GLY A 456 -10.28 -3.73 -30.85
CA GLY A 456 -9.01 -4.28 -31.33
C GLY A 456 -7.82 -3.95 -30.42
N GLY A 457 -6.64 -4.48 -30.72
CA GLY A 457 -5.42 -4.26 -29.92
C GLY A 457 -5.27 -5.24 -28.75
N ARG A 458 -4.45 -4.88 -27.75
CA ARG A 458 -4.11 -5.70 -26.58
C ARG A 458 -3.83 -4.84 -25.35
N ILE A 459 -3.75 -5.47 -24.19
CA ILE A 459 -3.31 -4.82 -22.94
C ILE A 459 -1.83 -4.39 -23.10
N PRO A 460 -1.48 -3.12 -22.87
CA PRO A 460 -0.08 -2.69 -22.76
C PRO A 460 0.57 -3.25 -21.49
N VAL A 461 1.81 -3.73 -21.57
CA VAL A 461 2.54 -4.29 -20.41
C VAL A 461 2.59 -3.33 -19.24
N SER A 462 2.76 -2.02 -19.50
CA SER A 462 2.85 -0.99 -18.47
C SER A 462 1.56 -0.83 -17.66
N VAL A 463 0.39 -1.06 -18.27
CA VAL A 463 -0.89 -1.05 -17.55
C VAL A 463 -0.96 -2.26 -16.62
N MET A 464 -0.56 -3.43 -17.10
CA MET A 464 -0.54 -4.63 -16.27
C MET A 464 0.45 -4.50 -15.12
N PHE A 465 1.66 -3.97 -15.36
CA PHE A 465 2.62 -3.69 -14.29
C PHE A 465 2.08 -2.71 -13.26
N GLY A 466 1.35 -1.68 -13.68
CA GLY A 466 0.66 -0.76 -12.76
C GLY A 466 -0.33 -1.47 -11.84
N ILE A 467 -1.09 -2.44 -12.36
CA ILE A 467 -2.00 -3.28 -11.57
C ILE A 467 -1.21 -4.13 -10.57
N LEU A 468 -0.18 -4.86 -11.03
CA LEU A 468 0.60 -5.75 -10.16
C LEU A 468 1.33 -4.98 -9.04
N ALA A 469 1.87 -3.81 -9.35
CA ALA A 469 2.52 -2.94 -8.37
C ALA A 469 1.51 -2.46 -7.32
N GLN A 470 0.33 -2.01 -7.75
CA GLN A 470 -0.70 -1.50 -6.84
C GLN A 470 -1.31 -2.58 -5.95
N GLU A 471 -1.59 -3.77 -6.51
CA GLU A 471 -2.27 -4.86 -5.82
C GLU A 471 -1.39 -5.56 -4.80
N SER A 472 -0.11 -5.80 -5.12
CA SER A 472 0.70 -6.75 -4.34
C SER A 472 2.18 -6.42 -4.19
N ASN A 473 2.69 -5.31 -4.73
CA ASN A 473 4.14 -5.07 -4.82
C ASN A 473 4.88 -6.16 -5.63
N LEU A 474 4.20 -6.74 -6.63
CA LEU A 474 4.68 -7.86 -7.44
C LEU A 474 4.83 -9.18 -6.67
N TRP A 475 4.11 -9.36 -5.55
CA TRP A 475 4.19 -10.56 -4.72
C TRP A 475 3.08 -11.58 -4.99
N GLN A 476 3.45 -12.86 -5.06
CA GLN A 476 2.51 -13.98 -5.21
C GLN A 476 2.28 -14.69 -3.87
N ALA A 477 3.33 -14.88 -3.09
CA ALA A 477 3.24 -15.46 -1.75
C ALA A 477 3.09 -14.33 -0.71
N GLN A 478 2.76 -14.71 0.53
CA GLN A 478 2.74 -13.74 1.63
C GLN A 478 4.07 -12.98 1.69
N ARG A 479 4.03 -11.70 2.01
CA ARG A 479 5.18 -10.78 1.93
C ARG A 479 6.44 -11.14 2.71
N ASN A 480 6.34 -11.99 3.74
CA ASN A 480 7.53 -12.39 4.50
C ASN A 480 8.31 -13.50 3.79
N VAL A 481 7.81 -13.99 2.66
CA VAL A 481 8.49 -14.98 1.82
C VAL A 481 9.43 -14.21 0.92
N LEU A 482 10.73 -14.50 1.06
CA LEU A 482 11.75 -13.90 0.21
C LEU A 482 11.61 -14.42 -1.23
N GLU A 483 12.11 -13.65 -2.18
CA GLU A 483 12.09 -14.05 -3.59
C GLU A 483 12.85 -15.36 -3.80
N GLY A 484 12.22 -16.26 -4.55
CA GLY A 484 12.71 -17.62 -4.76
C GLY A 484 12.25 -18.63 -3.70
N GLU A 485 11.75 -18.18 -2.55
CA GLU A 485 11.24 -19.05 -1.47
C GLU A 485 9.74 -19.34 -1.61
N THR A 486 9.22 -20.21 -0.74
CA THR A 486 7.82 -20.61 -0.71
C THR A 486 7.18 -20.36 0.66
N GLY A 487 5.86 -20.09 0.69
CA GLY A 487 5.13 -19.91 1.96
C GLY A 487 3.61 -19.87 1.81
N ASN A 488 2.91 -19.20 2.72
CA ASN A 488 1.45 -19.10 2.63
C ASN A 488 0.99 -18.24 1.42
N PRO A 489 -0.24 -18.45 0.93
CA PRO A 489 -0.81 -17.60 -0.11
C PRO A 489 -0.98 -16.15 0.37
N LEU A 490 -0.75 -15.20 -0.55
CA LEU A 490 -1.07 -13.79 -0.34
C LEU A 490 -2.58 -13.58 -0.53
N VAL A 491 -3.29 -13.35 0.57
CA VAL A 491 -4.73 -13.04 0.58
C VAL A 491 -5.01 -11.92 1.56
N GLY A 492 -5.71 -10.87 1.12
CA GLY A 492 -6.03 -9.68 1.92
C GLY A 492 -6.80 -9.98 3.22
N ASN A 493 -8.10 -10.29 3.14
CA ASN A 493 -8.92 -10.67 4.30
C ASN A 493 -9.31 -12.16 4.25
N TYR A 494 -8.37 -13.04 4.59
CA TYR A 494 -8.58 -14.49 4.53
C TYR A 494 -9.62 -15.01 5.54
N TYR A 495 -9.64 -14.43 6.74
CA TYR A 495 -10.50 -14.88 7.84
C TYR A 495 -11.90 -14.25 7.80
N GLY A 496 -12.16 -13.38 6.82
CA GLY A 496 -13.45 -12.70 6.66
C GLY A 496 -13.87 -11.93 7.88
N LEU A 497 -12.90 -11.32 8.57
CA LEU A 497 -13.18 -10.55 9.78
C LEU A 497 -14.12 -9.41 9.42
N ASN A 498 -15.28 -9.38 10.09
CA ASN A 498 -16.29 -8.35 9.92
C ASN A 498 -16.03 -7.20 10.90
N LEU A 499 -14.79 -6.67 10.90
CA LEU A 499 -14.32 -5.60 11.80
C LEU A 499 -15.02 -4.23 11.58
N TYR A 500 -16.12 -4.22 10.81
CA TYR A 500 -16.52 -3.07 10.00
C TYR A 500 -18.05 -2.89 9.92
N ASP A 501 -18.80 -3.70 10.67
CA ASP A 501 -20.24 -3.51 10.83
C ASP A 501 -20.56 -2.54 12.00
N ASP A 502 -21.83 -2.46 12.43
CA ASP A 502 -22.22 -1.58 13.56
C ASP A 502 -22.01 -2.23 14.94
N ASN A 503 -21.61 -3.50 14.94
CA ASN A 503 -21.39 -4.31 16.12
C ASN A 503 -19.88 -4.52 16.37
N PRO A 504 -19.22 -3.58 17.04
CA PRO A 504 -17.80 -3.69 17.31
C PRO A 504 -17.37 -4.88 18.21
N ALA A 505 -18.32 -5.66 18.73
CA ALA A 505 -18.05 -6.83 19.52
C ALA A 505 -17.67 -8.06 18.68
N ASN A 506 -18.08 -8.12 17.41
CA ASN A 506 -17.80 -9.26 16.51
C ASN A 506 -16.58 -9.02 15.62
N ASP A 507 -15.85 -7.92 15.85
CA ASP A 507 -14.78 -7.45 14.97
C ASP A 507 -13.74 -8.55 14.65
N TRP A 508 -13.44 -9.45 15.60
CA TRP A 508 -12.48 -10.55 15.43
C TRP A 508 -13.12 -11.93 15.36
N GLU A 509 -14.44 -11.99 15.19
CA GLU A 509 -15.10 -13.23 14.83
C GLU A 509 -14.65 -13.62 13.43
N VAL A 510 -14.00 -14.78 13.33
CA VAL A 510 -13.66 -15.38 12.05
C VAL A 510 -14.97 -15.77 11.38
N ASP A 511 -15.35 -15.02 10.35
CA ASP A 511 -16.46 -15.35 9.47
C ASP A 511 -15.90 -15.65 8.09
N PHE A 512 -15.48 -16.90 7.88
CA PHE A 512 -14.97 -17.34 6.59
C PHE A 512 -15.97 -17.13 5.43
N SER A 513 -17.28 -16.94 5.68
CA SER A 513 -18.23 -16.62 4.61
C SER A 513 -17.96 -15.23 4.00
N LYS A 514 -17.38 -14.32 4.79
CA LYS A 514 -17.01 -12.95 4.40
C LYS A 514 -15.56 -12.80 3.95
N ALA A 515 -14.80 -13.89 3.86
CA ALA A 515 -13.43 -13.86 3.38
C ALA A 515 -13.34 -13.26 1.97
N ASP A 516 -12.34 -12.42 1.69
CA ASP A 516 -12.19 -11.75 0.39
C ASP A 516 -11.89 -12.78 -0.72
N CYS A 517 -10.96 -13.69 -0.42
CA CYS A 517 -10.47 -14.73 -1.34
C CYS A 517 -9.78 -14.19 -2.62
N GLY A 518 -9.25 -12.96 -2.58
CA GLY A 518 -8.32 -12.45 -3.59
C GLY A 518 -6.92 -13.05 -3.42
N TYR A 519 -6.42 -13.77 -4.41
CA TYR A 519 -5.13 -14.48 -4.34
C TYR A 519 -4.03 -13.83 -5.16
N GLY A 520 -2.84 -13.73 -4.56
CA GLY A 520 -1.58 -13.57 -5.27
C GLY A 520 -1.38 -12.21 -5.92
N ILE A 521 -0.57 -12.20 -6.97
CA ILE A 521 0.04 -10.99 -7.53
C ILE A 521 -0.95 -10.02 -8.19
N THR A 522 -2.10 -10.54 -8.66
CA THR A 522 -3.21 -9.76 -9.20
C THR A 522 -4.37 -9.58 -8.21
N GLN A 523 -4.29 -10.18 -7.01
CA GLN A 523 -5.42 -10.30 -6.08
C GLN A 523 -6.70 -10.88 -6.73
N GLN A 524 -6.53 -11.86 -7.65
CA GLN A 524 -7.62 -12.52 -8.36
C GLN A 524 -8.67 -13.08 -7.38
N THR A 525 -9.88 -12.53 -7.44
CA THR A 525 -10.96 -12.83 -6.48
C THR A 525 -12.08 -13.67 -7.10
N ASP A 526 -12.47 -13.35 -8.33
CA ASP A 526 -13.55 -14.07 -9.02
C ASP A 526 -13.19 -15.54 -9.21
N ASN A 527 -14.15 -16.42 -8.92
CA ASN A 527 -14.00 -17.88 -8.95
C ASN A 527 -13.00 -18.47 -7.95
N MET A 528 -12.55 -17.72 -6.94
CA MET A 528 -11.59 -18.22 -5.94
C MET A 528 -12.21 -18.68 -4.61
N ARG A 529 -13.54 -18.80 -4.56
CA ARG A 529 -14.28 -19.43 -3.44
C ARG A 529 -14.56 -20.90 -3.73
N LYS A 530 -14.62 -21.74 -2.69
CA LYS A 530 -14.97 -23.17 -2.82
C LYS A 530 -16.37 -23.40 -3.39
N THR A 531 -17.31 -22.54 -3.00
CA THR A 531 -18.72 -22.62 -3.41
C THR A 531 -19.07 -21.47 -4.36
N GLY A 532 -19.90 -21.75 -5.36
CA GLY A 532 -20.33 -20.72 -6.35
C GLY A 532 -19.26 -20.35 -7.38
N SER A 533 -18.16 -21.09 -7.45
CA SER A 533 -17.13 -20.94 -8.48
C SER A 533 -17.51 -21.66 -9.77
N ALA A 534 -17.25 -21.01 -10.91
CA ALA A 534 -17.29 -21.66 -12.23
C ALA A 534 -15.99 -22.43 -12.55
N TRP A 535 -14.92 -22.23 -11.77
CA TRP A 535 -13.66 -22.96 -11.90
C TRP A 535 -13.62 -24.18 -10.97
N ASP A 536 -13.05 -25.27 -11.47
CA ASP A 536 -12.71 -26.44 -10.65
C ASP A 536 -11.54 -26.15 -9.68
N ALA A 537 -11.35 -27.04 -8.71
CA ALA A 537 -10.34 -26.88 -7.66
C ALA A 537 -8.90 -26.87 -8.19
N ASP A 538 -8.61 -27.59 -9.28
CA ASP A 538 -7.27 -27.62 -9.87
C ASP A 538 -6.96 -26.28 -10.55
N LYS A 539 -7.92 -25.71 -11.29
CA LYS A 539 -7.80 -24.37 -11.88
C LYS A 539 -7.61 -23.30 -10.82
N GLN A 540 -8.36 -23.35 -9.72
CA GLN A 540 -8.17 -22.46 -8.58
C GLN A 540 -6.78 -22.59 -7.95
N ARG A 541 -6.30 -23.82 -7.72
CA ARG A 541 -4.95 -24.07 -7.19
C ARG A 541 -3.87 -23.53 -8.11
N ARG A 542 -3.98 -23.71 -9.43
CA ARG A 542 -3.02 -23.16 -10.39
C ARG A 542 -2.92 -21.63 -10.28
N VAL A 543 -4.06 -20.94 -10.16
CA VAL A 543 -4.11 -19.47 -9.96
C VAL A 543 -3.50 -19.04 -8.62
N ALA A 544 -3.73 -19.79 -7.56
CA ALA A 544 -3.20 -19.45 -6.23
C ALA A 544 -1.69 -19.72 -6.07
N LEU A 545 -1.15 -20.72 -6.77
CA LEU A 545 0.21 -21.23 -6.55
C LEU A 545 1.23 -20.80 -7.62
N ASP A 546 0.79 -20.52 -8.84
CA ASP A 546 1.67 -20.11 -9.95
C ASP A 546 1.42 -18.66 -10.35
N TYR A 547 2.44 -17.83 -10.16
CA TYR A 547 2.39 -16.41 -10.47
C TYR A 547 2.08 -16.13 -11.95
N VAL A 548 2.54 -16.96 -12.90
CA VAL A 548 2.25 -16.78 -14.34
C VAL A 548 0.78 -17.04 -14.62
N THR A 549 0.23 -18.12 -14.05
CA THR A 549 -1.20 -18.43 -14.14
C THR A 549 -2.05 -17.34 -13.47
N ASN A 550 -1.60 -16.80 -12.34
CA ASN A 550 -2.28 -15.70 -11.66
C ASN A 550 -2.31 -14.41 -12.51
N ILE A 551 -1.18 -14.03 -13.11
CA ILE A 551 -1.08 -12.88 -14.02
C ILE A 551 -2.02 -13.07 -15.22
N ALA A 552 -2.03 -14.26 -15.84
CA ALA A 552 -2.91 -14.55 -16.98
C ALA A 552 -4.40 -14.45 -16.62
N ALA A 553 -4.79 -14.93 -15.42
CA ALA A 553 -6.16 -14.77 -14.91
C ALA A 553 -6.51 -13.30 -14.65
N GLY A 554 -5.63 -12.52 -14.02
CA GLY A 554 -5.88 -11.10 -13.78
C GLY A 554 -5.96 -10.28 -15.07
N MET A 555 -5.21 -10.65 -16.11
CA MET A 555 -5.31 -10.05 -17.45
C MET A 555 -6.67 -10.30 -18.10
N GLN A 556 -7.23 -11.50 -17.93
CA GLN A 556 -8.60 -11.81 -18.36
C GLN A 556 -9.62 -10.90 -17.66
N THR A 557 -9.49 -10.72 -16.34
CA THR A 557 -10.35 -9.79 -15.59
C THR A 557 -10.21 -8.35 -16.10
N LEU A 558 -8.99 -7.85 -16.31
CA LEU A 558 -8.76 -6.49 -16.80
C LEU A 558 -9.36 -6.28 -18.21
N ALA A 559 -9.16 -7.22 -19.13
CA ALA A 559 -9.76 -7.16 -20.46
C ALA A 559 -11.29 -7.27 -20.40
N SER A 560 -11.84 -8.09 -19.50
CA SER A 560 -13.29 -8.14 -19.27
C SER A 560 -13.82 -6.76 -18.90
N LYS A 561 -13.14 -6.02 -18.01
CA LYS A 561 -13.56 -4.67 -17.63
C LYS A 561 -13.49 -3.67 -18.78
N TRP A 562 -12.45 -3.73 -19.61
CA TRP A 562 -12.41 -2.94 -20.85
C TRP A 562 -13.60 -3.27 -21.76
N ASN A 563 -13.85 -4.56 -22.00
CA ASN A 563 -14.89 -5.05 -22.89
C ASN A 563 -16.31 -4.77 -22.37
N GLU A 564 -16.53 -4.88 -21.06
CA GLU A 564 -17.78 -4.54 -20.38
C GLU A 564 -18.12 -3.06 -20.60
N VAL A 565 -17.20 -2.15 -20.29
CA VAL A 565 -17.37 -0.70 -20.49
C VAL A 565 -17.65 -0.38 -21.96
N TRP A 566 -16.85 -0.95 -22.87
CA TRP A 566 -17.00 -0.71 -24.30
C TRP A 566 -18.35 -1.21 -24.83
N THR A 567 -18.72 -2.46 -24.51
CA THR A 567 -19.90 -3.11 -25.06
C THR A 567 -21.19 -2.49 -24.54
N ASP A 568 -21.28 -2.26 -23.22
CA ASP A 568 -22.47 -1.68 -22.57
C ASP A 568 -22.75 -0.25 -23.06
N THR A 569 -21.72 0.46 -23.51
CA THR A 569 -21.83 1.85 -24.00
C THR A 569 -21.68 2.00 -25.52
N ALA A 570 -21.56 0.91 -26.26
CA ALA A 570 -21.23 0.92 -27.69
C ALA A 570 -20.01 1.81 -28.02
N GLY A 571 -18.98 1.78 -27.17
CA GLY A 571 -17.74 2.56 -27.31
C GLY A 571 -17.87 4.06 -26.97
N GLN A 572 -18.97 4.48 -26.34
CA GLN A 572 -19.18 5.87 -25.94
C GLN A 572 -18.44 6.25 -24.66
N ALA A 573 -18.44 5.37 -23.64
CA ALA A 573 -17.67 5.59 -22.42
C ALA A 573 -16.19 5.27 -22.68
N LYS A 574 -15.42 6.30 -23.04
CA LYS A 574 -13.99 6.16 -23.32
C LYS A 574 -13.19 7.37 -22.86
N VAL A 575 -11.89 7.13 -22.65
CA VAL A 575 -10.91 8.19 -22.43
C VAL A 575 -10.17 8.52 -23.73
N ASN A 576 -9.96 9.82 -23.97
CA ASN A 576 -9.37 10.40 -25.18
C ASN A 576 -9.97 9.80 -26.47
N ASN A 577 -9.16 9.09 -27.27
CA ASN A 577 -9.61 8.45 -28.51
C ASN A 577 -10.06 6.99 -28.31
N GLY A 578 -9.86 6.40 -27.13
CA GLY A 578 -10.20 5.00 -26.84
C GLY A 578 -9.28 3.96 -27.49
N ASP A 579 -8.12 4.36 -28.01
CA ASP A 579 -7.09 3.46 -28.53
C ASP A 579 -6.43 2.67 -27.38
N PRO A 580 -6.56 1.33 -27.33
CA PRO A 580 -6.03 0.53 -26.22
C PRO A 580 -4.50 0.45 -26.18
N SER A 581 -3.79 0.89 -27.23
CA SER A 581 -2.32 1.01 -27.18
C SER A 581 -1.83 2.15 -26.29
N LYS A 582 -2.73 3.01 -25.79
CA LYS A 582 -2.42 4.24 -25.06
C LYS A 582 -2.75 4.11 -23.58
N ILE A 583 -1.79 4.44 -22.73
CA ILE A 583 -1.84 4.16 -21.29
C ILE A 583 -3.04 4.84 -20.60
N GLU A 584 -3.30 6.11 -20.89
CA GLU A 584 -4.38 6.89 -20.27
C GLU A 584 -5.77 6.34 -20.63
N ASN A 585 -5.92 5.70 -21.78
CA ASN A 585 -7.22 5.24 -22.26
C ASN A 585 -7.80 4.09 -21.41
N TRP A 586 -6.96 3.43 -20.61
CA TRP A 586 -7.35 2.38 -19.67
C TRP A 586 -8.01 2.88 -18.38
N TYR A 587 -8.08 4.21 -18.14
CA TYR A 587 -8.56 4.81 -16.89
C TYR A 587 -9.88 4.23 -16.37
N LEU A 588 -10.89 4.08 -17.25
CA LEU A 588 -12.21 3.54 -16.86
C LEU A 588 -12.17 2.04 -16.58
N ALA A 589 -11.41 1.26 -17.38
CA ALA A 589 -11.26 -0.17 -17.17
C ALA A 589 -10.50 -0.47 -15.87
N ILE A 590 -9.48 0.33 -15.53
CA ILE A 590 -8.74 0.23 -14.27
C ILE A 590 -9.63 0.61 -13.08
N TRP A 591 -10.46 1.65 -13.21
CA TRP A 591 -11.44 2.01 -12.19
C TRP A 591 -12.42 0.85 -11.96
N ALA A 592 -12.95 0.27 -13.05
CA ALA A 592 -13.85 -0.87 -13.00
C ALA A 592 -13.16 -2.17 -12.51
N TYR A 593 -11.84 -2.30 -12.66
CA TYR A 593 -11.08 -3.43 -12.11
C TYR A 593 -11.17 -3.47 -10.58
N ASN A 594 -11.13 -2.31 -9.93
CA ASN A 594 -11.17 -2.23 -8.46
C ASN A 594 -12.59 -2.20 -7.88
N SER A 595 -13.49 -1.38 -8.45
CA SER A 595 -14.83 -1.17 -7.89
C SER A 595 -15.96 -1.77 -8.71
N GLY A 596 -15.68 -2.42 -9.84
CA GLY A 596 -16.68 -2.92 -10.77
C GLY A 596 -17.23 -1.87 -11.75
N TRP A 597 -17.92 -2.37 -12.78
CA TRP A 597 -18.76 -1.59 -13.70
C TRP A 597 -20.22 -1.92 -13.42
N HIS A 598 -21.04 -0.91 -13.13
CA HIS A 598 -22.47 -1.08 -12.96
C HIS A 598 -23.17 -0.89 -14.31
N PRO A 599 -23.72 -1.95 -14.93
CA PRO A 599 -24.20 -1.88 -16.31
C PRO A 599 -25.44 -1.00 -16.45
N LYS A 600 -25.59 -0.35 -17.60
CA LYS A 600 -26.73 0.51 -17.92
C LYS A 600 -28.06 -0.22 -17.79
N SER A 601 -28.10 -1.52 -18.13
CA SER A 601 -29.29 -2.36 -17.98
C SER A 601 -29.77 -2.51 -16.53
N ALA A 602 -28.88 -2.31 -15.54
CA ALA A 602 -29.20 -2.40 -14.12
C ALA A 602 -29.53 -1.03 -13.48
N ALA A 603 -29.52 0.07 -14.24
CA ALA A 603 -29.70 1.42 -13.71
C ALA A 603 -31.03 1.61 -12.94
N TRP A 604 -32.07 0.89 -13.33
CA TRP A 604 -33.39 0.91 -12.67
C TRP A 604 -33.68 -0.35 -11.83
N GLY A 605 -32.68 -1.21 -11.65
CA GLY A 605 -32.73 -2.37 -10.78
C GLY A 605 -32.23 -2.08 -9.36
N ASN A 606 -31.96 -3.15 -8.62
CA ASN A 606 -31.33 -3.12 -7.31
C ASN A 606 -29.87 -3.59 -7.43
N ASP A 607 -29.01 -3.09 -6.56
CA ASP A 607 -27.67 -3.63 -6.37
C ASP A 607 -27.68 -4.98 -5.61
N ASP A 608 -26.49 -5.56 -5.42
CA ASP A 608 -26.29 -6.84 -4.73
C ASP A 608 -26.76 -6.84 -3.25
N LYS A 609 -27.15 -5.68 -2.72
CA LYS A 609 -27.65 -5.48 -1.36
C LYS A 609 -29.14 -5.13 -1.35
N GLY A 610 -29.80 -5.20 -2.50
CA GLY A 610 -31.22 -4.91 -2.65
C GLY A 610 -31.57 -3.42 -2.65
N GLN A 611 -30.59 -2.51 -2.71
CA GLN A 611 -30.86 -1.07 -2.77
C GLN A 611 -31.07 -0.61 -4.22
N PRO A 612 -32.09 0.22 -4.50
CA PRO A 612 -32.35 0.69 -5.86
C PRO A 612 -31.18 1.53 -6.38
N ASN A 613 -30.90 1.41 -7.68
CA ASN A 613 -29.87 2.21 -8.36
C ASN A 613 -30.37 3.60 -8.77
N ASN A 614 -31.69 3.83 -8.79
CA ASN A 614 -32.33 5.12 -9.11
C ASN A 614 -31.70 5.82 -10.34
N GLY A 615 -31.52 5.07 -11.43
CA GLY A 615 -30.94 5.53 -12.69
C GLY A 615 -29.42 5.63 -12.72
N ALA A 616 -28.69 5.29 -11.65
CA ALA A 616 -27.24 5.32 -11.63
C ALA A 616 -26.64 4.09 -12.33
N TRP A 617 -25.60 4.31 -13.13
CA TRP A 617 -24.80 3.27 -13.80
C TRP A 617 -23.40 3.80 -14.11
N GLY A 618 -22.45 2.92 -14.38
CA GLY A 618 -21.05 3.25 -14.68
C GLY A 618 -20.07 2.85 -13.57
N VAL A 619 -18.95 3.55 -13.47
CA VAL A 619 -17.93 3.33 -12.42
C VAL A 619 -18.24 4.07 -11.11
N GLY A 620 -17.98 3.42 -9.98
CA GLY A 620 -18.47 3.80 -8.63
C GLY A 620 -17.91 5.09 -8.02
N TRP A 621 -18.64 5.71 -7.07
CA TRP A 621 -18.28 7.02 -6.48
C TRP A 621 -16.98 7.01 -5.66
N THR A 622 -16.68 5.90 -4.99
CA THR A 622 -15.49 5.76 -4.12
C THR A 622 -14.21 6.20 -4.80
N ASN A 623 -14.00 5.77 -6.05
CA ASN A 623 -12.79 6.03 -6.83
C ASN A 623 -12.91 7.29 -7.70
N ASN A 624 -13.99 8.08 -7.57
CA ASN A 624 -14.11 9.33 -8.29
C ASN A 624 -13.13 10.36 -7.72
N PRO A 625 -12.25 11.00 -8.54
CA PRO A 625 -11.32 12.02 -8.06
C PRO A 625 -11.98 13.21 -7.35
N ALA A 626 -13.28 13.44 -7.59
CA ALA A 626 -14.09 14.48 -6.95
C ALA A 626 -14.58 14.09 -5.54
N ASN A 627 -14.41 12.83 -5.13
CA ASN A 627 -14.72 12.40 -3.77
C ASN A 627 -13.83 13.18 -2.79
N GLY A 628 -14.45 13.83 -1.79
CA GLY A 628 -13.78 14.66 -0.80
C GLY A 628 -12.81 13.92 0.12
N ASP A 629 -12.73 12.61 -0.01
CA ASP A 629 -11.71 11.74 0.59
C ASP A 629 -10.30 11.97 0.00
N TYR A 630 -10.20 12.45 -1.24
CA TYR A 630 -8.94 12.71 -1.92
C TYR A 630 -8.57 14.20 -1.87
N ARG A 631 -7.34 14.52 -1.51
CA ARG A 631 -6.91 15.91 -1.28
C ARG A 631 -6.87 16.72 -2.59
N PRO A 632 -7.52 17.90 -2.68
CA PRO A 632 -7.33 18.82 -3.80
C PRO A 632 -5.91 19.38 -3.87
N GLY A 633 -5.44 19.68 -5.08
CA GLY A 633 -4.10 20.24 -5.29
C GLY A 633 -2.96 19.21 -5.25
N ARG A 634 -3.25 17.91 -5.25
CA ARG A 634 -2.27 16.84 -5.52
C ARG A 634 -1.81 16.87 -6.98
N PHE A 635 -0.62 16.37 -7.25
CA PHE A 635 -0.14 16.08 -8.61
C PHE A 635 -0.50 14.65 -9.01
N ALA A 636 -0.14 14.20 -10.21
CA ALA A 636 -0.26 12.78 -10.56
C ALA A 636 0.54 11.93 -9.55
N PHE A 637 0.07 10.72 -9.24
CA PHE A 637 0.75 9.87 -8.27
C PHE A 637 2.17 9.53 -8.75
N LEU A 638 3.17 9.78 -7.90
CA LEU A 638 4.60 9.62 -8.18
C LEU A 638 5.17 10.61 -9.20
N ASP A 639 4.46 11.70 -9.49
CA ASP A 639 4.91 12.71 -10.46
C ASP A 639 6.34 13.18 -10.16
N ASN A 640 7.15 13.31 -11.20
CA ASN A 640 8.59 13.60 -11.12
C ASN A 640 9.38 12.64 -10.19
N ASN A 641 9.01 11.35 -10.15
CA ASN A 641 9.60 10.34 -9.26
C ASN A 641 9.43 10.65 -7.77
N SER A 642 8.32 11.29 -7.37
CA SER A 642 8.01 11.54 -5.96
C SER A 642 7.56 10.26 -5.24
N TYR A 643 8.48 9.35 -4.90
CA TYR A 643 8.14 8.16 -4.10
C TYR A 643 7.68 8.47 -2.67
N ALA A 644 7.78 9.73 -2.23
CA ALA A 644 7.11 10.21 -1.02
C ALA A 644 5.59 10.04 -1.10
N ASP A 645 5.01 10.07 -2.31
CA ASP A 645 3.59 9.85 -2.53
C ASP A 645 3.17 8.43 -2.12
N ALA A 646 4.06 7.43 -2.28
CA ALA A 646 3.82 6.05 -1.85
C ALA A 646 3.77 5.90 -0.31
N ALA A 647 4.18 6.90 0.47
CA ALA A 647 3.93 6.97 1.90
C ALA A 647 2.49 7.46 2.24
N HIS A 648 1.83 8.12 1.29
CA HIS A 648 0.47 8.64 1.39
C HIS A 648 -0.45 8.20 0.22
N PRO A 649 -0.54 6.91 -0.11
CA PRO A 649 -1.33 6.45 -1.25
C PRO A 649 -2.84 6.68 -1.06
N GLN A 650 -3.30 6.97 0.17
CA GLN A 650 -4.68 7.36 0.45
C GLN A 650 -5.12 8.66 -0.24
N ASP A 651 -4.18 9.49 -0.71
CA ASP A 651 -4.49 10.77 -1.34
C ASP A 651 -4.98 10.61 -2.79
N TRP A 652 -4.81 9.42 -3.39
CA TRP A 652 -5.20 9.13 -4.78
C TRP A 652 -6.19 7.96 -4.89
N PRO A 653 -7.19 8.05 -5.79
CA PRO A 653 -8.05 6.92 -6.13
C PRO A 653 -7.28 5.82 -6.87
N TYR A 654 -7.85 4.61 -6.89
CA TYR A 654 -7.18 3.40 -7.39
C TYR A 654 -6.55 3.57 -8.78
N GLN A 655 -7.32 4.08 -9.74
CA GLN A 655 -6.87 4.21 -11.12
C GLN A 655 -5.76 5.24 -11.31
N GLU A 656 -5.70 6.28 -10.48
CA GLU A 656 -4.60 7.26 -10.51
C GLU A 656 -3.31 6.63 -9.96
N LYS A 657 -3.41 5.74 -8.96
CA LYS A 657 -2.25 4.99 -8.44
C LYS A 657 -1.68 4.02 -9.46
N VAL A 658 -2.55 3.23 -10.11
CA VAL A 658 -2.15 2.27 -11.16
C VAL A 658 -1.48 2.98 -12.33
N LEU A 659 -2.04 4.10 -12.79
CA LEU A 659 -1.44 4.90 -13.85
C LEU A 659 -0.11 5.52 -13.40
N GLY A 660 -0.01 5.99 -12.15
CA GLY A 660 1.25 6.43 -11.56
C GLY A 660 2.31 5.34 -11.59
N TRP A 661 1.99 4.10 -11.22
CA TRP A 661 2.92 2.95 -11.31
C TRP A 661 3.27 2.57 -12.76
N ALA A 662 2.36 2.77 -13.72
CA ALA A 662 2.64 2.58 -15.14
C ALA A 662 3.61 3.65 -15.68
N ALA A 663 3.52 4.87 -15.16
CA ALA A 663 4.39 5.98 -15.51
C ALA A 663 5.73 5.93 -14.77
N TRP A 664 5.76 5.55 -13.49
CA TRP A 664 6.94 5.50 -12.63
C TRP A 664 6.95 4.13 -11.93
N PRO A 665 7.90 3.24 -12.25
CA PRO A 665 7.85 1.85 -11.80
C PRO A 665 8.06 1.75 -10.30
N ILE A 666 7.60 0.66 -9.67
CA ILE A 666 7.99 0.39 -8.28
C ILE A 666 9.50 0.18 -8.18
N ALA A 667 10.14 0.73 -7.14
CA ALA A 667 11.58 0.53 -6.93
C ALA A 667 11.84 -0.84 -6.27
N LYS A 668 12.90 -1.52 -6.71
CA LYS A 668 13.39 -2.78 -6.14
C LYS A 668 14.87 -2.65 -5.80
N THR A 669 15.24 -3.17 -4.63
CA THR A 669 16.62 -3.14 -4.13
C THR A 669 17.17 -4.55 -4.09
N TYR A 670 18.33 -4.78 -4.71
CA TYR A 670 18.97 -6.10 -4.82
C TYR A 670 20.47 -6.02 -4.54
N TYR A 671 21.07 -7.15 -4.16
CA TYR A 671 22.51 -7.22 -3.95
C TYR A 671 23.22 -7.53 -5.27
N ASN A 672 24.06 -6.61 -5.73
CA ASN A 672 24.89 -6.86 -6.90
C ASN A 672 26.19 -7.55 -6.48
N ALA A 673 26.27 -8.86 -6.66
CA ALA A 673 27.45 -9.65 -6.29
C ALA A 673 28.73 -9.23 -7.04
N ALA A 674 28.63 -8.79 -8.30
CA ALA A 674 29.80 -8.32 -9.05
C ALA A 674 30.38 -7.01 -8.49
N GLN A 675 29.52 -6.14 -7.96
CA GLN A 675 29.90 -4.85 -7.38
C GLN A 675 30.01 -4.87 -5.85
N GLN A 676 29.64 -5.98 -5.20
CA GLN A 676 29.62 -6.16 -3.74
C GLN A 676 28.85 -5.06 -3.00
N LYS A 677 27.73 -4.59 -3.56
CA LYS A 677 26.89 -3.55 -2.95
C LYS A 677 25.41 -3.71 -3.30
N TRP A 678 24.56 -3.12 -2.46
CA TRP A 678 23.13 -2.98 -2.73
C TRP A 678 22.90 -1.89 -3.79
N LEU A 679 22.03 -2.19 -4.74
CA LEU A 679 21.58 -1.28 -5.80
C LEU A 679 20.05 -1.19 -5.78
N THR A 680 19.52 -0.05 -6.22
CA THR A 680 18.08 0.17 -6.40
C THR A 680 17.79 0.59 -7.83
N GLU A 681 16.77 -0.01 -8.44
CA GLU A 681 16.29 0.30 -9.78
C GLU A 681 14.78 0.07 -9.91
N GLY A 682 14.19 0.41 -11.07
CA GLY A 682 12.79 0.09 -11.35
C GLY A 682 12.57 -1.42 -11.53
N GLY A 683 11.53 -1.94 -10.88
CA GLY A 683 11.14 -3.36 -10.93
C GLY A 683 10.60 -3.84 -12.28
N TYR A 684 10.43 -2.95 -13.25
CA TYR A 684 10.06 -3.26 -14.63
C TYR A 684 10.37 -2.06 -15.54
N ASN A 685 10.41 -2.28 -16.86
CA ASN A 685 10.37 -1.20 -17.83
C ASN A 685 9.00 -0.53 -17.83
N TYR A 686 9.00 0.80 -17.73
CA TYR A 686 7.79 1.60 -17.60
C TYR A 686 7.44 2.33 -18.90
N ALA A 687 6.22 2.87 -18.98
CA ALA A 687 5.73 3.57 -20.17
C ALA A 687 6.53 4.84 -20.47
N TRP A 688 6.50 5.32 -21.71
CA TRP A 688 7.21 6.55 -22.10
C TRP A 688 6.29 7.55 -22.81
N TRP A 689 6.69 8.82 -22.74
CA TRP A 689 5.98 9.96 -23.35
C TRP A 689 6.97 10.81 -24.15
N ASN A 690 6.45 11.63 -25.08
CA ASN A 690 7.26 12.55 -25.87
C ASN A 690 7.79 13.76 -25.05
N SER A 691 7.20 14.01 -23.88
CA SER A 691 7.66 15.04 -22.94
C SER A 691 7.32 14.69 -21.50
N GLU A 692 8.08 15.21 -20.54
CA GLU A 692 7.76 15.08 -19.11
C GLU A 692 6.42 15.78 -18.76
N THR A 693 6.07 16.85 -19.47
CA THR A 693 4.76 17.51 -19.29
C THR A 693 3.62 16.58 -19.66
N ASP A 694 3.77 15.81 -20.73
CA ASP A 694 2.77 14.82 -21.11
C ASP A 694 2.72 13.70 -20.07
N ARG A 695 3.86 13.18 -19.60
CA ARG A 695 3.89 12.17 -18.53
C ARG A 695 3.18 12.65 -17.26
N ALA A 696 3.46 13.86 -16.80
CA ALA A 696 2.79 14.47 -15.63
C ALA A 696 1.27 14.65 -15.83
N ARG A 697 0.79 14.68 -17.08
CA ARG A 697 -0.63 14.74 -17.47
C ARG A 697 -1.23 13.37 -17.79
N ILE A 698 -0.67 12.29 -17.25
CA ILE A 698 -1.25 10.94 -17.34
C ILE A 698 -2.68 10.90 -16.76
N VAL A 699 -2.99 11.80 -15.84
CA VAL A 699 -4.34 12.10 -15.34
C VAL A 699 -4.76 13.52 -15.74
N PRO A 700 -6.05 13.89 -15.71
CA PRO A 700 -6.49 15.23 -16.02
C PRO A 700 -5.92 16.27 -15.06
N ASN A 701 -5.41 17.40 -15.59
CA ASN A 701 -4.90 18.51 -14.79
C ASN A 701 -5.87 19.69 -14.83
N ALA A 702 -5.91 20.45 -13.73
CA ALA A 702 -6.70 21.67 -13.62
C ALA A 702 -6.17 22.74 -14.58
N VAL A 703 -7.07 23.53 -15.16
CA VAL A 703 -6.72 24.64 -16.04
C VAL A 703 -5.72 25.57 -15.35
N ASN A 704 -4.66 26.01 -16.04
CA ASN A 704 -3.61 26.89 -15.48
C ASN A 704 -2.81 26.34 -14.29
N SER A 705 -2.90 25.04 -14.00
CA SER A 705 -2.08 24.33 -13.01
C SER A 705 -1.62 22.96 -13.52
N ASN A 706 -0.60 22.39 -12.87
CA ASN A 706 -0.21 20.98 -13.04
C ASN A 706 -0.85 20.06 -11.99
N ALA A 707 -1.62 20.61 -11.05
CA ALA A 707 -2.39 19.80 -10.11
C ALA A 707 -3.53 19.05 -10.81
N VAL A 708 -3.92 17.91 -10.26
CA VAL A 708 -5.03 17.08 -10.75
C VAL A 708 -6.34 17.88 -10.75
N ASP A 709 -7.09 17.80 -11.85
CA ASP A 709 -8.47 18.27 -11.91
C ASP A 709 -9.39 17.25 -11.22
N VAL A 710 -9.61 17.46 -9.94
CA VAL A 710 -10.51 16.63 -9.14
C VAL A 710 -11.94 16.61 -9.69
N ASN A 711 -12.34 17.62 -10.47
CA ASN A 711 -13.68 17.71 -11.04
C ASN A 711 -13.80 17.11 -12.44
N ALA A 712 -12.73 16.48 -12.96
CA ALA A 712 -12.70 15.98 -14.33
C ALA A 712 -13.83 14.99 -14.65
N PHE A 713 -14.27 14.20 -13.65
CA PHE A 713 -15.29 13.16 -13.77
C PHE A 713 -16.56 13.52 -12.98
N CYS A 714 -17.01 14.75 -13.14
CA CYS A 714 -18.03 15.34 -12.30
C CYS A 714 -18.91 16.32 -13.09
N VAL A 715 -20.21 16.03 -13.23
CA VAL A 715 -21.16 16.81 -14.06
C VAL A 715 -22.48 17.01 -13.29
N PRO A 716 -23.09 18.22 -13.34
CA PRO A 716 -24.30 18.54 -12.58
C PRO A 716 -25.58 17.95 -13.20
N PRO A 717 -26.68 17.83 -12.42
CA PRO A 717 -27.98 17.39 -12.94
C PRO A 717 -28.50 18.24 -14.11
N SER A 718 -28.12 19.52 -14.17
CA SER A 718 -28.53 20.45 -15.24
C SER A 718 -28.01 20.06 -16.63
N ALA A 719 -27.05 19.14 -16.73
CA ALA A 719 -26.64 18.58 -18.01
C ALA A 719 -27.76 17.75 -18.68
N GLY A 720 -28.75 17.28 -17.90
CA GLY A 720 -29.97 16.64 -18.40
C GLY A 720 -29.76 15.25 -19.02
N GLY A 721 -30.85 14.49 -19.14
CA GLY A 721 -30.84 13.13 -19.70
C GLY A 721 -29.88 12.19 -18.96
N ASP A 722 -29.30 11.23 -19.68
CA ASP A 722 -28.26 10.34 -19.16
C ASP A 722 -26.87 11.04 -19.06
N ASN A 723 -26.76 12.35 -19.30
CA ASN A 723 -25.46 13.03 -19.39
C ASN A 723 -24.99 13.62 -18.05
N HIS A 724 -25.26 12.96 -16.92
CA HIS A 724 -24.88 13.45 -15.61
C HIS A 724 -24.57 12.32 -14.61
N ASN A 725 -23.79 12.64 -13.58
CA ASN A 725 -23.57 11.77 -12.43
C ASN A 725 -23.96 12.43 -11.09
N ASN A 726 -24.67 13.56 -11.13
CA ASN A 726 -25.09 14.33 -9.94
C ASN A 726 -23.94 14.64 -8.98
N CYS A 727 -22.76 14.87 -9.55
CA CYS A 727 -21.52 15.10 -8.82
C CYS A 727 -21.24 16.59 -8.61
N GLN A 728 -21.99 17.51 -9.22
CA GLN A 728 -21.83 18.95 -8.96
C GLN A 728 -23.19 19.58 -8.67
N PRO A 729 -23.32 20.47 -7.66
CA PRO A 729 -24.54 21.23 -7.47
C PRO A 729 -24.84 22.07 -8.71
N PRO A 730 -26.12 22.35 -9.02
CA PRO A 730 -26.46 23.27 -10.09
C PRO A 730 -25.76 24.60 -9.85
N ASN A 731 -24.92 25.02 -10.80
CA ASN A 731 -24.16 26.27 -10.68
C ASN A 731 -25.14 27.44 -10.50
N PRO A 732 -25.03 28.26 -9.43
CA PRO A 732 -25.52 29.63 -9.49
C PRO A 732 -24.80 30.35 -10.65
N PRO A 733 -25.43 31.32 -11.35
CA PRO A 733 -24.74 32.04 -12.42
C PRO A 733 -23.40 32.61 -11.95
N GLY A 734 -22.29 32.15 -12.55
CA GLY A 734 -20.94 32.68 -12.29
C GLY A 734 -20.07 31.92 -11.26
N LEU A 735 -20.50 30.77 -10.72
CA LEU A 735 -19.65 29.94 -9.84
C LEU A 735 -19.43 28.54 -10.43
N ASN A 736 -18.17 28.16 -10.63
CA ASN A 736 -17.78 26.78 -10.89
C ASN A 736 -17.74 26.05 -9.55
N VAL A 737 -18.82 25.36 -9.18
CA VAL A 737 -18.87 24.67 -7.89
C VAL A 737 -18.18 23.32 -8.00
N ALA A 738 -17.17 23.08 -7.15
CA ALA A 738 -16.47 21.80 -7.13
C ALA A 738 -17.35 20.63 -6.70
N GLY A 739 -16.92 19.44 -7.09
CA GLY A 739 -17.69 18.21 -7.02
C GLY A 739 -18.00 17.71 -5.62
N THR A 740 -19.25 17.29 -5.41
CA THR A 740 -19.75 16.51 -4.29
C THR A 740 -20.85 15.60 -4.80
N CYS A 741 -20.94 14.37 -4.29
CA CYS A 741 -22.11 13.57 -4.61
C CYS A 741 -23.37 14.19 -4.01
N LEU A 742 -24.35 14.51 -4.86
CA LEU A 742 -25.63 15.10 -4.43
C LEU A 742 -26.71 14.05 -4.13
N ARG A 743 -26.44 12.79 -4.46
CA ARG A 743 -27.39 11.70 -4.26
C ARG A 743 -27.33 11.18 -2.83
N GLN A 744 -28.51 10.93 -2.25
CA GLN A 744 -28.61 10.37 -0.90
C GLN A 744 -28.11 8.93 -0.79
N ASP A 745 -28.10 8.20 -1.91
CA ASP A 745 -27.59 6.83 -2.03
C ASP A 745 -26.09 6.76 -2.38
N TYR A 746 -25.42 7.91 -2.52
CA TYR A 746 -24.01 8.00 -2.89
C TYR A 746 -23.62 7.38 -4.25
N LYS A 747 -24.59 7.00 -5.10
CA LYS A 747 -24.35 6.39 -6.43
C LYS A 747 -24.09 7.44 -7.52
N CYS A 748 -23.11 8.33 -7.30
CA CYS A 748 -22.69 9.34 -8.28
C CYS A 748 -21.73 8.75 -9.33
N TRP A 749 -22.20 7.71 -10.01
CA TRP A 749 -21.41 6.85 -10.89
C TRP A 749 -21.15 7.50 -12.26
N TRP A 750 -19.94 7.33 -12.78
CA TRP A 750 -19.48 7.95 -14.03
C TRP A 750 -19.54 7.01 -15.23
N HIS A 751 -20.01 7.48 -16.37
CA HIS A 751 -20.11 6.70 -17.61
C HIS A 751 -19.96 7.52 -18.90
N LEU A 752 -19.52 8.78 -18.80
CA LEU A 752 -19.42 9.68 -19.95
C LEU A 752 -18.02 9.62 -20.60
N PRO A 753 -17.89 9.93 -21.90
CA PRO A 753 -16.58 10.12 -22.51
C PRO A 753 -15.82 11.27 -21.85
N LYS A 754 -14.49 11.15 -21.78
CA LYS A 754 -13.61 12.21 -21.27
C LYS A 754 -12.33 12.29 -22.08
N ALA A 755 -11.91 13.49 -22.47
CA ALA A 755 -10.63 13.69 -23.15
C ALA A 755 -9.85 14.85 -22.52
N TRP A 756 -8.53 14.67 -22.39
CA TRP A 756 -7.59 15.73 -21.98
C TRP A 756 -6.28 15.71 -22.79
N LYS A 757 -6.12 14.70 -23.66
CA LYS A 757 -4.95 14.54 -24.54
C LYS A 757 -5.35 14.14 -25.96
N THR A 758 -4.46 14.50 -26.90
CA THR A 758 -4.49 14.05 -28.29
C THR A 758 -3.52 12.88 -28.44
N CYS A 759 -4.04 11.66 -28.44
CA CYS A 759 -3.24 10.45 -28.19
C CYS A 759 -2.19 10.02 -29.23
N PRO A 760 -2.21 10.44 -30.51
CA PRO A 760 -1.07 10.17 -31.37
C PRO A 760 0.24 10.80 -30.89
N SER A 761 0.19 11.93 -30.17
CA SER A 761 1.38 12.70 -29.78
C SER A 761 1.53 12.93 -28.27
N GLN A 762 0.47 12.86 -27.48
CA GLN A 762 0.50 13.26 -26.06
C GLN A 762 0.25 12.11 -25.07
N CYS A 763 -0.35 11.01 -25.52
CA CYS A 763 -0.63 9.87 -24.65
C CYS A 763 0.61 8.99 -24.48
N GLY A 764 0.63 8.23 -23.40
CA GLY A 764 1.71 7.32 -23.06
C GLY A 764 1.78 6.17 -24.06
N ASN A 765 3.00 5.75 -24.33
CA ASN A 765 3.29 4.59 -25.14
C ASN A 765 3.81 3.47 -24.24
N GLU A 766 3.57 2.24 -24.67
CA GLU A 766 4.05 1.06 -23.97
C GLU A 766 5.57 1.09 -23.79
N ALA A 767 6.00 0.55 -22.64
CA ALA A 767 7.40 0.29 -22.33
C ALA A 767 8.10 -0.55 -23.42
N TYR A 768 9.43 -0.40 -23.50
CA TYR A 768 10.25 -1.38 -24.21
C TYR A 768 10.16 -2.73 -23.51
N LEU A 769 9.84 -3.78 -24.26
CA LEU A 769 9.86 -5.15 -23.75
C LEU A 769 11.30 -5.54 -23.47
N ARG A 770 11.63 -5.78 -22.19
CA ARG A 770 12.94 -6.31 -21.81
C ARG A 770 13.08 -7.76 -22.32
N TYR A 771 11.98 -8.48 -22.31
CA TYR A 771 11.90 -9.87 -22.77
C TYR A 771 11.03 -9.95 -24.02
N ASP A 772 11.65 -9.75 -25.18
CA ASP A 772 10.97 -9.84 -26.46
C ASP A 772 10.54 -11.29 -26.82
N ALA A 773 10.05 -11.50 -28.04
CA ALA A 773 9.58 -12.80 -28.52
C ALA A 773 10.66 -13.91 -28.54
N THR A 774 11.94 -13.60 -28.34
CA THR A 774 12.99 -14.63 -28.23
C THR A 774 13.01 -15.32 -26.86
N TRP A 775 12.34 -14.75 -25.85
CA TRP A 775 12.25 -15.28 -24.48
C TRP A 775 11.01 -16.14 -24.22
N TYR A 776 10.26 -16.45 -25.27
CA TYR A 776 8.93 -17.09 -25.21
C TYR A 776 8.91 -18.45 -24.50
N ASN A 777 10.02 -19.19 -24.54
CA ASN A 777 10.20 -20.51 -23.93
C ASN A 777 11.24 -20.55 -22.79
N ARG A 778 11.66 -19.38 -22.29
CA ARG A 778 12.74 -19.24 -21.31
C ARG A 778 12.34 -18.37 -20.13
N GLU A 779 11.73 -19.00 -19.13
CA GLU A 779 11.50 -18.38 -17.82
C GLU A 779 12.82 -17.91 -17.19
N ARG A 780 12.75 -16.83 -16.42
CA ARG A 780 13.91 -16.28 -15.72
C ARG A 780 14.36 -17.22 -14.60
N GLU A 781 15.68 -17.34 -14.48
CA GLU A 781 16.33 -18.17 -13.46
C GLU A 781 15.86 -17.79 -12.05
N GLU A 782 15.80 -18.79 -11.18
CA GLU A 782 15.42 -18.58 -9.78
C GLU A 782 16.52 -17.83 -9.02
N PRO A 783 16.16 -16.96 -8.06
CA PRO A 783 17.15 -16.31 -7.21
C PRO A 783 17.96 -17.31 -6.39
N THR A 784 19.28 -17.10 -6.33
CA THR A 784 20.22 -18.01 -5.63
C THR A 784 20.76 -17.44 -4.32
N ASP A 785 20.61 -16.14 -4.05
CA ASP A 785 21.22 -15.43 -2.92
C ASP A 785 20.74 -15.91 -1.54
N HIS A 786 19.51 -16.44 -1.46
CA HIS A 786 18.93 -16.97 -0.23
C HIS A 786 18.91 -18.50 -0.17
N LEU A 787 19.66 -19.18 -1.06
CA LEU A 787 19.88 -20.62 -0.91
C LEU A 787 20.66 -20.82 0.38
N ALA A 788 19.93 -21.07 1.47
CA ALA A 788 20.52 -21.58 2.69
C ALA A 788 21.25 -22.86 2.28
N PRO A 789 22.59 -22.92 2.38
CA PRO A 789 23.24 -24.17 2.15
C PRO A 789 22.66 -25.12 3.20
N CYS A 790 22.19 -26.32 2.82
CA CYS A 790 21.92 -27.41 3.79
C CYS A 790 23.22 -27.87 4.48
N LEU A 791 24.15 -26.96 4.74
CA LEU A 791 25.15 -27.06 5.77
C LEU A 791 24.39 -26.84 7.06
N THR A 792 24.58 -27.71 8.03
CA THR A 792 24.03 -27.57 9.39
C THR A 792 25.14 -27.00 10.28
N PRO A 793 25.45 -25.69 10.23
CA PRO A 793 26.61 -25.15 10.90
C PRO A 793 26.27 -25.13 12.39
N GLY A 794 27.05 -25.85 13.22
CA GLY A 794 26.79 -26.00 14.64
C GLY A 794 26.13 -27.32 15.06
N LEU A 795 25.70 -28.18 14.13
CA LEU A 795 25.52 -29.59 14.49
C LEU A 795 26.91 -30.22 14.69
N PRO A 796 27.09 -31.09 15.71
CA PRO A 796 28.37 -31.77 15.92
C PRO A 796 28.83 -32.40 14.60
N PRO A 797 30.10 -32.23 14.20
CA PRO A 797 30.62 -32.93 13.04
C PRO A 797 30.31 -34.42 13.16
N LYS A 798 30.19 -35.09 12.00
CA LYS A 798 29.86 -36.52 11.85
C LYS A 798 30.95 -37.47 12.42
N THR A 799 31.61 -37.05 13.50
CA THR A 799 32.73 -37.67 14.19
C THR A 799 32.45 -37.89 15.69
N GLY A 800 31.21 -37.69 16.16
CA GLY A 800 30.76 -38.01 17.52
C GLY A 800 29.48 -38.87 17.56
N ASP A 801 29.11 -39.39 18.74
CA ASP A 801 27.88 -40.17 18.93
C ASP A 801 26.64 -39.32 18.60
N THR A 802 26.07 -39.56 17.42
CA THR A 802 24.89 -38.86 16.91
C THR A 802 23.57 -39.52 17.34
N THR A 803 23.60 -40.58 18.16
CA THR A 803 22.36 -41.25 18.61
C THR A 803 21.48 -40.40 19.52
N ASN A 804 22.00 -39.26 20.03
CA ASN A 804 21.29 -38.36 20.95
C ASN A 804 20.96 -36.98 20.36
N VAL A 805 21.19 -36.73 19.07
CA VAL A 805 20.85 -35.45 18.43
C VAL A 805 19.49 -35.58 17.74
N PHE A 806 18.50 -34.83 18.24
CA PHE A 806 17.18 -34.74 17.63
C PHE A 806 17.04 -33.39 16.93
N ILE A 807 16.72 -33.41 15.64
CA ILE A 807 16.13 -32.26 14.96
C ILE A 807 14.63 -32.36 15.22
N VAL A 808 14.09 -31.43 16.00
CA VAL A 808 12.65 -31.31 16.21
C VAL A 808 12.14 -30.35 15.15
N ASP A 809 11.42 -30.89 14.17
CA ASP A 809 10.73 -30.14 13.11
C ASP A 809 9.24 -30.04 13.49
N ASP A 810 8.66 -28.86 13.40
CA ASP A 810 7.24 -28.59 13.60
C ASP A 810 6.39 -28.95 12.37
N VAL A 811 7.04 -29.35 11.26
CA VAL A 811 6.41 -29.80 10.03
C VAL A 811 6.53 -31.32 9.84
N PRO A 812 5.43 -32.06 9.59
CA PRO A 812 5.49 -33.51 9.42
C PRO A 812 6.39 -33.94 8.27
N ASP A 813 7.03 -35.10 8.38
CA ASP A 813 7.89 -35.71 7.35
C ASP A 813 7.20 -35.88 5.99
N SER A 814 5.86 -35.91 5.97
CA SER A 814 5.07 -35.98 4.74
C SER A 814 4.98 -34.67 3.95
N ALA A 815 5.43 -33.54 4.51
CA ALA A 815 5.44 -32.27 3.79
C ALA A 815 6.59 -32.26 2.77
N PRO A 816 6.33 -31.94 1.50
CA PRO A 816 7.34 -31.95 0.46
C PRO A 816 8.32 -30.77 0.63
N ALA A 817 9.61 -31.00 0.42
CA ALA A 817 10.57 -29.92 0.21
C ALA A 817 10.41 -29.38 -1.22
N ILE A 818 10.06 -28.10 -1.36
CA ILE A 818 9.77 -27.49 -2.67
C ILE A 818 11.04 -27.01 -3.39
N ARG A 819 12.04 -26.52 -2.64
CA ARG A 819 13.41 -26.34 -3.17
C ARG A 819 14.17 -27.66 -3.06
N GLY A 820 14.74 -28.10 -4.18
CA GLY A 820 15.55 -29.32 -4.25
C GLY A 820 16.78 -29.23 -3.35
N ALA A 821 17.24 -30.39 -2.86
CA ALA A 821 18.45 -30.48 -2.05
C ALA A 821 19.63 -29.83 -2.78
N ALA A 822 20.36 -28.95 -2.08
CA ALA A 822 21.61 -28.38 -2.55
C ALA A 822 22.52 -29.49 -3.14
N THR A 823 22.94 -29.33 -4.39
CA THR A 823 23.94 -30.18 -5.01
C THR A 823 25.25 -30.00 -4.26
N THR A 824 25.71 -31.06 -3.58
CA THR A 824 27.10 -31.15 -3.14
C THR A 824 28.01 -31.15 -4.39
N PRO A 825 29.07 -30.32 -4.46
CA PRO A 825 29.98 -30.31 -5.61
C PRO A 825 30.61 -31.69 -5.82
N ALA A 826 30.60 -32.16 -7.07
CA ALA A 826 31.11 -33.47 -7.49
C ALA A 826 32.64 -33.51 -7.57
N GLY A 827 33.22 -34.64 -7.14
CA GLY A 827 34.60 -35.10 -7.41
C GLY A 827 34.63 -36.66 -7.36
N PRO A 828 35.55 -37.35 -8.08
CA PRO A 828 35.19 -38.38 -9.06
C PRO A 828 35.02 -39.83 -8.54
N THR A 829 34.17 -40.57 -9.27
CA THR A 829 33.74 -41.99 -9.23
C THR A 829 34.87 -43.02 -9.51
N PRO A 830 34.67 -44.38 -9.48
CA PRO A 830 33.49 -45.19 -9.09
C PRO A 830 33.77 -46.51 -8.31
N ALA A 831 32.75 -47.11 -7.66
CA ALA A 831 32.71 -48.57 -7.47
C ALA A 831 31.27 -49.16 -7.42
N ARG A 832 30.95 -49.84 -8.54
CA ARG A 832 29.99 -50.95 -8.81
C ARG A 832 28.65 -51.08 -8.06
N SER A 833 27.62 -51.12 -8.90
CA SER A 833 26.22 -51.47 -8.64
C SER A 833 25.97 -52.97 -8.40
N ARG A 834 24.92 -53.27 -7.62
CA ARG A 834 23.92 -54.31 -7.93
C ARG A 834 22.53 -53.84 -7.47
N SER A 835 21.55 -54.04 -8.33
CA SER A 835 20.17 -53.60 -8.23
C SER A 835 19.27 -54.59 -7.47
N SER A 836 18.28 -54.09 -6.73
CA SER A 836 16.90 -54.60 -6.73
C SER A 836 15.94 -53.70 -5.93
N SER A 837 14.96 -53.14 -6.66
CA SER A 837 13.59 -52.75 -6.29
C SER A 837 13.28 -51.87 -5.06
N ALA A 838 12.64 -50.74 -5.37
CA ALA A 838 11.56 -50.05 -4.66
C ALA A 838 11.87 -49.37 -3.31
N ARG A 839 12.06 -48.04 -3.33
CA ARG A 839 11.52 -47.12 -2.30
C ARG A 839 11.60 -45.64 -2.72
N THR A 840 10.43 -45.01 -2.66
CA THR A 840 10.03 -43.60 -2.46
C THR A 840 11.14 -42.52 -2.30
N PRO A 841 11.03 -41.34 -2.96
CA PRO A 841 11.97 -40.25 -2.76
C PRO A 841 11.73 -39.60 -1.38
N ARG A 842 12.72 -39.70 -0.48
CA ARG A 842 12.75 -38.98 0.80
C ARG A 842 13.65 -37.76 0.65
N GLY A 843 13.03 -36.61 0.36
CA GLY A 843 13.69 -35.31 0.28
C GLY A 843 13.29 -34.43 1.47
N LYS A 844 13.97 -34.61 2.60
CA LYS A 844 14.19 -33.59 3.63
C LYS A 844 15.64 -33.80 4.08
N CYS A 845 16.42 -32.74 4.24
CA CYS A 845 17.87 -32.81 4.49
C CYS A 845 18.20 -33.82 5.61
N ARG A 846 18.60 -35.04 5.23
CA ARG A 846 18.99 -36.13 6.14
C ARG A 846 20.23 -36.81 5.56
N PRO A 847 21.31 -37.01 6.32
CA PRO A 847 22.44 -37.78 5.85
C PRO A 847 21.99 -39.22 5.55
N GLU A 848 22.39 -39.75 4.39
CA GLU A 848 22.10 -41.12 3.97
C GLU A 848 22.41 -42.13 5.10
N ARG A 849 21.42 -42.96 5.43
CA ARG A 849 21.61 -44.17 6.26
C ARG A 849 22.22 -45.25 5.37
N THR A 850 23.47 -45.61 5.62
CA THR A 850 23.95 -46.95 5.28
C THR A 850 23.37 -47.91 6.31
N SER A 851 22.52 -48.84 5.85
CA SER A 851 21.97 -49.91 6.67
C SER A 851 23.01 -51.00 6.87
N SER A 852 23.44 -51.25 8.10
CA SER A 852 24.03 -52.53 8.50
C SER A 852 22.95 -53.36 9.21
N ASN A 853 22.58 -54.47 8.60
CA ASN A 853 21.82 -55.53 9.25
C ASN A 853 22.70 -56.18 10.32
N SER A 854 22.21 -56.29 11.55
CA SER A 854 22.67 -57.31 12.50
C SER A 854 21.50 -58.25 12.77
N ALA A 855 21.63 -59.48 12.27
CA ALA A 855 20.78 -60.61 12.63
C ALA A 855 21.57 -61.47 13.64
N THR A 856 20.94 -61.78 14.77
CA THR A 856 21.42 -62.78 15.73
C THR A 856 20.93 -64.16 15.32
N GLY A 857 21.84 -65.15 15.37
CA GLY A 857 21.52 -66.57 15.20
C GLY A 857 22.79 -67.43 15.29
N SER A 858 22.93 -68.16 16.40
CA SER A 858 24.07 -68.98 16.85
C SER A 858 24.60 -70.05 15.89
N ALA A 859 25.90 -70.38 16.06
CA ALA A 859 26.44 -71.74 16.38
C ALA A 859 27.64 -72.22 15.51
N VAL A 860 28.78 -72.40 16.22
CA VAL A 860 29.68 -73.58 16.22
C VAL A 860 30.80 -73.75 15.17
N MET A 861 32.01 -73.93 15.73
CA MET A 861 33.23 -74.68 15.32
C MET A 861 34.30 -74.11 14.34
N SER A 862 35.47 -73.90 14.95
CA SER A 862 36.84 -74.36 14.60
C SER A 862 37.54 -73.93 13.30
N GLY A 863 38.80 -73.44 13.46
CA GLY A 863 39.92 -73.89 12.62
C GLY A 863 40.78 -72.83 11.93
N SER A 864 41.84 -72.38 12.61
CA SER A 864 43.23 -72.20 12.14
C SER A 864 43.62 -71.25 10.96
N ALA A 865 44.64 -70.43 11.30
CA ALA A 865 45.86 -70.07 10.54
C ALA A 865 45.91 -68.81 9.62
N ILE A 866 46.76 -67.89 10.11
CA ILE A 866 47.56 -66.77 9.53
C ILE A 866 48.48 -67.29 8.36
N PRO A 867 49.19 -66.52 7.47
CA PRO A 867 49.45 -65.05 7.35
C PRO A 867 49.44 -64.38 5.92
N ALA A 868 49.41 -63.04 5.96
CA ALA A 868 50.28 -62.05 5.27
C ALA A 868 50.20 -61.72 3.74
N PRO A 869 50.60 -60.48 3.35
CA PRO A 869 50.29 -59.76 2.10
C PRO A 869 51.53 -59.74 1.14
N PRO A 870 51.59 -59.03 -0.02
CA PRO A 870 51.82 -57.55 -0.05
C PRO A 870 51.42 -56.78 -1.36
N ALA A 871 51.49 -55.44 -1.29
CA ALA A 871 51.94 -54.44 -2.30
C ALA A 871 51.31 -54.41 -3.73
N ALA A 872 51.34 -53.35 -4.55
CA ALA A 872 52.09 -52.11 -4.61
C ALA A 872 51.42 -51.10 -5.59
N THR A 873 51.58 -49.81 -5.29
CA THR A 873 51.97 -48.67 -6.17
C THR A 873 51.30 -48.33 -7.52
N ALA A 874 50.89 -47.06 -7.57
CA ALA A 874 51.22 -45.99 -8.54
C ALA A 874 50.70 -46.11 -9.99
N THR A 875 49.88 -45.15 -10.45
CA THR A 875 50.27 -43.78 -10.87
C THR A 875 49.05 -42.87 -10.85
#